data_AF-A0A1I0TU00-F1
#
_entry.id   AF-A0A1I0TU00-F1
#
_cell.length_a   1.000
_cell.length_b   1.000
_cell.length_c   1.000
_cell.angle_alpha   90.00
_cell.angle_beta   90.00
_cell.angle_gamma   90.00
#
_symmetry.space_group_name_H-M   'P 1'
#
loop_
_entity.id
_entity.type
_entity.pdbx_description
1 polymer ?
#
loop_
_entity_poly.entity_id
_entity_poly.type
_entity_poly.pdbx_seq_one_letter_code
_entity_poly.pdbx_strand_id
1 'polypeptide(L)'
;MHHLNNALSKLNSVFHSTWTTALSSVLSSDNINDVNNKLAAQVAILGIINRISNEFYKELNLSIVSGEYVNDLTISDTKISEIESFISLQAVFDVPRFPNMLQYYQDIFAEGFLQPIRLNLLQYRALLKVVGRHIAHQPGSSMLFHEIADPPPTSRRFTTTATKLSELFNFNVKVAEIDHTLSFEKNTFKQLLLLQHKLKNFAIASDELELISDKCDFLLYKLSFRLEQSNKKFHYVIDFNYSTLTLKEVNRFSKYTDIIKGHYGKNATVIAFNQRSANAQGKLDTTPTTLNLDEYHSLIKKIKDVDKNVESLNKLNTNYSLAYNQRILGALSDFDRRAYDIDMCYIENNLFSLELERKLITLDNWESKLQTYTTRAESLNNSNFFPFYKIIAEFLVPEIEKQFKINNEESLKVINKLLDKYDKYLTSLIINATICEETDYIAFQTDYATSLTPIRLSSGFTYNCFVSSSFVLPIEYTKFKDEIDIYKTKLTKFRAMYDIQDLLQTDHKTIQEVKEEIEKTDKRHIEILSIFSALVLFVSNEVQIFSKLTKLSDAIIYSLSFAYGLGLFVLLIWFITRSEGVRKTRITNTHKLIFGVFALGFILQVTFLRYPHLFKSERDNKIDNLSFKIDSAKKELSLDTAIQKLVKKDTLRTKVAQKK
;
A
#
# COMPACT_ATOMS: atom_id res chain seq x y z
N MET A 1 38.99 14.91 -11.00
CA MET A 1 39.43 15.60 -9.77
C MET A 1 40.33 16.77 -10.11
N HIS A 2 39.75 17.87 -10.59
CA HIS A 2 40.49 19.08 -10.96
C HIS A 2 40.96 19.84 -9.72
N HIS A 3 40.06 20.10 -8.77
CA HIS A 3 40.36 20.97 -7.63
C HIS A 3 41.25 20.28 -6.59
N LEU A 4 41.04 19.00 -6.29
CA LEU A 4 41.97 18.25 -5.43
C LEU A 4 43.39 18.18 -6.00
N ASN A 5 43.54 18.00 -7.32
CA ASN A 5 44.85 18.03 -7.98
C ASN A 5 45.49 19.43 -7.91
N ASN A 6 44.70 20.48 -8.11
CA ASN A 6 45.17 21.86 -7.95
C ASN A 6 45.59 22.13 -6.51
N ALA A 7 44.82 21.70 -5.51
CA ALA A 7 45.15 21.85 -4.09
C ALA A 7 46.53 21.24 -3.78
N LEU A 8 46.79 20.02 -4.24
CA LEU A 8 48.10 19.38 -4.11
C LEU A 8 49.21 20.14 -4.86
N SER A 9 48.94 20.57 -6.09
CA SER A 9 49.89 21.35 -6.90
C SER A 9 50.27 22.68 -6.24
N LYS A 10 49.29 23.38 -5.65
CA LYS A 10 49.50 24.63 -4.91
C LYS A 10 50.40 24.41 -3.70
N LEU A 11 50.18 23.34 -2.94
CA LEU A 11 51.09 22.94 -1.85
C LEU A 11 52.50 22.70 -2.38
N ASN A 12 52.67 21.85 -3.40
CA ASN A 12 53.97 21.53 -4.00
C ASN A 12 54.75 22.78 -4.45
N SER A 13 54.05 23.71 -5.11
CA SER A 13 54.67 24.91 -5.70
C SER A 13 55.28 25.87 -4.67
N VAL A 14 54.80 25.86 -3.42
CA VAL A 14 55.25 26.81 -2.39
C VAL A 14 56.26 26.19 -1.44
N PHE A 15 56.15 24.88 -1.13
CA PHE A 15 57.02 24.22 -0.15
C PHE A 15 58.46 23.95 -0.65
N HIS A 16 58.73 23.97 -1.97
CA HIS A 16 59.98 23.41 -2.53
C HIS A 16 61.29 24.20 -2.23
N SER A 17 61.26 25.40 -1.63
CA SER A 17 62.50 26.15 -1.29
C SER A 17 62.35 27.34 -0.32
N THR A 18 61.17 27.58 0.26
CA THR A 18 60.84 28.84 0.95
C THR A 18 61.21 28.86 2.44
N TRP A 19 61.12 27.74 3.14
CA TRP A 19 61.26 27.67 4.61
C TRP A 19 62.65 28.04 5.11
N THR A 20 63.67 27.34 4.61
CA THR A 20 65.06 27.53 5.04
C THR A 20 65.56 28.94 4.69
N THR A 21 65.16 29.45 3.51
CA THR A 21 65.50 30.80 3.06
C THR A 21 64.86 31.87 3.95
N ALA A 22 63.55 31.77 4.20
CA ALA A 22 62.81 32.75 4.98
C ALA A 22 63.28 32.78 6.45
N LEU A 23 63.49 31.63 7.07
CA LEU A 23 63.97 31.57 8.46
C LEU A 23 65.42 32.03 8.58
N SER A 24 66.28 31.69 7.60
CA SER A 24 67.68 32.10 7.62
C SER A 24 67.90 33.60 7.37
N SER A 25 66.94 34.28 6.74
CA SER A 25 67.01 35.73 6.52
C SER A 25 66.57 36.58 7.71
N VAL A 26 65.86 35.98 8.68
CA VAL A 26 65.17 36.72 9.75
C VAL A 26 65.75 36.43 11.14
N LEU A 27 66.40 35.28 11.33
CA LEU A 27 67.01 34.90 12.58
C LEU A 27 68.42 35.47 12.73
N SER A 28 68.68 36.12 13.87
CA SER A 28 69.96 36.77 14.18
C SER A 28 70.91 35.86 14.98
N SER A 29 70.38 34.91 15.74
CA SER A 29 71.12 33.94 16.54
C SER A 29 70.28 32.68 16.82
N ASP A 30 70.93 31.58 17.19
CA ASP A 30 70.27 30.30 17.53
C ASP A 30 69.95 30.20 19.04
N ASN A 31 69.26 31.21 19.56
CA ASN A 31 68.90 31.29 20.98
C ASN A 31 67.39 31.18 21.19
N ILE A 32 66.93 30.03 21.71
CA ILE A 32 65.52 29.78 22.02
C ILE A 32 64.95 30.66 23.14
N ASN A 33 65.79 31.25 23.99
CA ASN A 33 65.32 32.15 25.03
C ASN A 33 65.16 33.60 24.55
N ASP A 34 65.62 33.92 23.34
CA ASP A 34 65.46 35.24 22.73
C ASP A 34 64.02 35.42 22.20
N VAL A 35 63.29 36.34 22.85
CA VAL A 35 61.91 36.69 22.50
C VAL A 35 61.83 37.29 21.10
N ASN A 36 62.82 38.07 20.67
CA ASN A 36 62.82 38.69 19.35
C ASN A 36 63.01 37.64 18.25
N ASN A 37 63.93 36.69 18.43
CA ASN A 37 64.10 35.58 17.49
C ASN A 37 62.85 34.70 17.41
N LYS A 38 62.20 34.40 18.55
CA LYS A 38 60.91 33.67 18.58
C LYS A 38 59.82 34.38 17.80
N LEU A 39 59.66 35.69 18.00
CA LEU A 39 58.67 36.50 17.30
C LEU A 39 58.96 36.56 15.80
N ALA A 40 60.22 36.77 15.43
CA ALA A 40 60.63 36.91 14.04
C ALA A 40 60.48 35.58 13.27
N ALA A 41 60.82 34.45 13.88
CA ALA A 41 60.53 33.11 13.35
C ALA A 41 59.03 32.89 13.17
N GLN A 42 58.23 33.24 14.18
CA GLN A 42 56.77 33.09 14.13
C GLN A 42 56.17 33.90 12.97
N VAL A 43 56.57 35.16 12.79
CA VAL A 43 56.10 36.01 11.68
C VAL A 43 56.49 35.42 10.33
N ALA A 44 57.74 34.96 10.17
CA ALA A 44 58.21 34.35 8.93
C ALA A 44 57.40 33.09 8.56
N ILE A 45 57.19 32.19 9.52
CA ILE A 45 56.43 30.93 9.35
C ILE A 45 54.97 31.24 9.03
N LEU A 46 54.34 32.12 9.80
CA LEU A 46 52.94 32.50 9.59
C LEU A 46 52.74 33.19 8.23
N GLY A 47 53.71 33.98 7.76
CA GLY A 47 53.67 34.58 6.43
C GLY A 47 53.60 33.55 5.31
N ILE A 48 54.43 32.50 5.39
CA ILE A 48 54.41 31.37 4.44
C ILE A 48 53.08 30.60 4.55
N ILE A 49 52.69 30.22 5.77
CA ILE A 49 51.46 29.48 6.06
C ILE A 49 50.23 30.21 5.50
N ASN A 50 50.10 31.51 5.76
CA ASN A 50 48.93 32.27 5.36
C ASN A 50 48.79 32.34 3.83
N ARG A 51 49.92 32.53 3.11
CA ARG A 51 49.92 32.53 1.64
C ARG A 51 49.48 31.18 1.07
N ILE A 52 50.00 30.08 1.61
CA ILE A 52 49.66 28.71 1.17
C ILE A 52 48.20 28.40 1.47
N SER A 53 47.75 28.77 2.67
CA SER A 53 46.42 28.43 3.17
C SER A 53 45.31 29.01 2.30
N ASN A 54 45.44 30.26 1.83
CA ASN A 54 44.44 30.90 0.97
C ASN A 54 44.19 30.09 -0.31
N GLU A 55 45.26 29.77 -1.06
CA GLU A 55 45.16 29.05 -2.33
C GLU A 55 44.70 27.59 -2.11
N PHE A 56 45.22 26.94 -1.07
CA PHE A 56 44.87 25.57 -0.74
C PHE A 56 43.38 25.44 -0.37
N TYR A 57 42.90 26.26 0.57
CA TYR A 57 41.50 26.19 1.01
C TYR A 57 40.52 26.70 -0.04
N LYS A 58 40.93 27.59 -0.94
CA LYS A 58 40.15 27.95 -2.12
C LYS A 58 39.86 26.72 -2.97
N GLU A 59 40.89 25.99 -3.41
CA GLU A 59 40.71 24.79 -4.22
C GLU A 59 39.95 23.70 -3.44
N LEU A 60 40.23 23.53 -2.15
CA LEU A 60 39.54 22.53 -1.33
C LEU A 60 38.03 22.83 -1.21
N ASN A 61 37.65 24.10 -0.99
CA ASN A 61 36.26 24.51 -0.97
C ASN A 61 35.59 24.35 -2.34
N LEU A 62 36.26 24.73 -3.43
CA LEU A 62 35.74 24.58 -4.78
C LEU A 62 35.55 23.11 -5.16
N SER A 63 36.37 22.19 -4.64
CA SER A 63 36.16 20.74 -4.79
C SER A 63 34.81 20.31 -4.22
N ILE A 64 34.43 20.79 -3.03
CA ILE A 64 33.13 20.49 -2.43
C ILE A 64 31.99 21.21 -3.15
N VAL A 65 32.15 22.51 -3.46
CA VAL A 65 31.11 23.31 -4.14
C VAL A 65 30.79 22.77 -5.52
N SER A 66 31.80 22.35 -6.28
CA SER A 66 31.62 21.75 -7.61
C SER A 66 31.09 20.32 -7.54
N GLY A 67 31.16 19.66 -6.38
CA GLY A 67 30.72 18.28 -6.21
C GLY A 67 31.59 17.27 -6.93
N GLU A 68 32.84 17.60 -7.33
CA GLU A 68 33.64 16.73 -8.19
C GLU A 68 33.86 15.30 -7.62
N TYR A 69 33.76 15.16 -6.29
CA TYR A 69 33.90 13.92 -5.55
C TYR A 69 32.81 12.88 -5.84
N VAL A 70 31.61 13.28 -6.28
CA VAL A 70 30.52 12.33 -6.54
C VAL A 70 30.77 11.47 -7.80
N ASN A 71 31.71 11.91 -8.65
CA ASN A 71 32.07 11.15 -9.85
C ASN A 71 32.82 9.86 -9.51
N ASP A 72 33.71 9.91 -8.52
CA ASP A 72 34.47 8.75 -8.05
C ASP A 72 34.97 9.00 -6.61
N LEU A 73 34.25 8.42 -5.65
CA LEU A 73 34.56 8.56 -4.23
C LEU A 73 35.92 7.94 -3.87
N THR A 74 36.33 6.88 -4.56
CA THR A 74 37.59 6.15 -4.29
C THR A 74 38.79 6.96 -4.76
N ILE A 75 38.71 7.55 -5.95
CA ILE A 75 39.74 8.46 -6.46
C ILE A 75 39.83 9.70 -5.56
N SER A 76 38.71 10.27 -5.12
CA SER A 76 38.71 11.39 -4.18
C SER A 76 39.42 11.05 -2.87
N ASP A 77 39.13 9.90 -2.27
CA ASP A 77 39.78 9.45 -1.03
C ASP A 77 41.29 9.21 -1.22
N THR A 78 41.67 8.66 -2.38
CA THR A 78 43.08 8.50 -2.77
C THR A 78 43.78 9.86 -2.85
N LYS A 79 43.16 10.85 -3.50
CA LYS A 79 43.71 12.20 -3.61
C LYS A 79 43.81 12.93 -2.27
N ILE A 80 42.84 12.75 -1.39
CA ILE A 80 42.92 13.24 -0.01
C ILE A 80 44.12 12.61 0.72
N SER A 81 44.35 11.32 0.53
CA SER A 81 45.48 10.58 1.12
C SER A 81 46.84 11.04 0.57
N GLU A 82 46.92 11.36 -0.72
CA GLU A 82 48.11 11.96 -1.34
C GLU A 82 48.43 13.33 -0.71
N ILE A 83 47.41 14.19 -0.54
CA ILE A 83 47.58 15.50 0.12
C ILE A 83 48.05 15.34 1.56
N GLU A 84 47.42 14.45 2.33
CA GLU A 84 47.79 14.18 3.72
C GLU A 84 49.24 13.69 3.83
N SER A 85 49.63 12.76 2.97
CA SER A 85 51.00 12.22 2.92
C SER A 85 52.01 13.31 2.57
N PHE A 86 51.69 14.15 1.57
CA PHE A 86 52.55 15.25 1.17
C PHE A 86 52.80 16.24 2.32
N ILE A 87 51.75 16.74 2.97
CA ILE A 87 51.88 17.73 4.04
C ILE A 87 52.60 17.12 5.26
N SER A 88 52.36 15.82 5.52
CA SER A 88 53.06 15.11 6.60
C SER A 88 54.57 15.03 6.38
N LEU A 89 55.01 14.83 5.13
CA LEU A 89 56.44 14.86 4.77
C LEU A 89 57.02 16.26 4.95
N GLN A 90 56.26 17.31 4.61
CA GLN A 90 56.70 18.71 4.79
C GLN A 90 56.82 19.13 6.25
N ALA A 91 56.21 18.41 7.20
CA ALA A 91 56.30 18.72 8.62
C ALA A 91 57.69 18.44 9.23
N VAL A 92 58.52 17.63 8.57
CA VAL A 92 59.86 17.23 9.04
C VAL A 92 60.94 18.10 8.41
N PHE A 93 60.69 19.41 8.30
CA PHE A 93 61.67 20.33 7.73
C PHE A 93 62.78 20.68 8.74
N ASP A 94 63.97 20.94 8.21
CA ASP A 94 65.16 21.31 8.97
C ASP A 94 65.67 22.71 8.59
N VAL A 95 66.27 23.40 9.55
CA VAL A 95 66.91 24.70 9.38
C VAL A 95 68.33 24.57 9.96
N PRO A 96 69.30 24.06 9.17
CA PRO A 96 70.61 23.64 9.68
C PRO A 96 71.39 24.74 10.42
N ARG A 97 71.11 26.01 10.15
CA ARG A 97 71.76 27.17 10.78
C ARG A 97 71.22 27.48 12.19
N PHE A 98 70.04 26.97 12.55
CA PHE A 98 69.34 27.28 13.81
C PHE A 98 68.71 26.02 14.47
N PRO A 99 69.50 24.99 14.81
CA PRO A 99 68.98 23.73 15.34
C PRO A 99 68.32 23.86 16.73
N ASN A 100 68.72 24.80 17.58
CA ASN A 100 68.09 24.97 18.90
C ASN A 100 66.67 25.56 18.81
N MET A 101 66.32 26.19 17.68
CA MET A 101 64.98 26.69 17.39
C MET A 101 64.07 25.65 16.74
N LEU A 102 64.59 24.45 16.40
CA LEU A 102 63.91 23.40 15.63
C LEU A 102 62.51 23.06 16.11
N GLN A 103 62.42 22.66 17.37
CA GLN A 103 61.14 22.28 17.95
C GLN A 103 60.13 23.43 17.92
N TYR A 104 60.58 24.67 18.17
CA TYR A 104 59.70 25.83 18.24
C TYR A 104 59.02 26.13 16.90
N TYR A 105 59.75 26.07 15.78
CA TYR A 105 59.13 26.31 14.48
C TYR A 105 58.30 25.14 13.97
N GLN A 106 58.68 23.90 14.30
CA GLN A 106 57.89 22.72 14.00
C GLN A 106 56.56 22.74 14.75
N ASP A 107 56.55 23.19 16.02
CA ASP A 107 55.32 23.36 16.80
C ASP A 107 54.38 24.40 16.17
N ILE A 108 54.90 25.57 15.74
CA ILE A 108 54.10 26.60 15.07
C ILE A 108 53.50 26.07 13.77
N PHE A 109 54.29 25.34 12.97
CA PHE A 109 53.81 24.72 11.74
C PHE A 109 52.74 23.66 12.02
N ALA A 110 52.98 22.81 13.02
CA ALA A 110 52.09 21.75 13.40
C ALA A 110 50.72 22.30 13.83
N GLU A 111 50.72 23.21 14.81
CA GLU A 111 49.49 23.78 15.38
C GLU A 111 48.79 24.76 14.42
N GLY A 112 49.57 25.59 13.70
CA GLY A 112 49.04 26.67 12.88
C GLY A 112 48.60 26.26 11.47
N PHE A 113 49.02 25.09 10.98
CA PHE A 113 48.79 24.65 9.60
C PHE A 113 48.50 23.15 9.45
N LEU A 114 49.38 22.27 9.95
CA LEU A 114 49.25 20.82 9.74
C LEU A 114 47.98 20.25 10.37
N GLN A 115 47.73 20.54 11.65
CA GLN A 115 46.58 20.00 12.38
C GLN A 115 45.23 20.48 11.82
N PRO A 116 45.02 21.79 11.54
CA PRO A 116 43.82 22.25 10.86
C PRO A 116 43.59 21.54 9.52
N ILE A 117 44.63 21.36 8.70
CA ILE A 117 44.44 20.69 7.41
C ILE A 117 44.10 19.21 7.59
N ARG A 118 44.83 18.47 8.45
CA ARG A 118 44.53 17.06 8.72
C ARG A 118 43.09 16.87 9.21
N LEU A 119 42.63 17.72 10.12
CA LEU A 119 41.25 17.69 10.61
C LEU A 119 40.24 17.87 9.45
N ASN A 120 40.49 18.85 8.58
CA ASN A 120 39.63 19.12 7.43
C ASN A 120 39.66 18.01 6.37
N LEU A 121 40.81 17.36 6.14
CA LEU A 121 40.90 16.20 5.27
C LEU A 121 40.12 15.01 5.84
N LEU A 122 40.17 14.79 7.16
CA LEU A 122 39.32 13.80 7.83
C LEU A 122 37.83 14.13 7.71
N GLN A 123 37.45 15.41 7.86
CA GLN A 123 36.07 15.87 7.62
C GLN A 123 35.63 15.62 6.18
N TYR A 124 36.51 15.85 5.20
CA TYR A 124 36.20 15.53 3.81
C TYR A 124 36.04 14.02 3.62
N ARG A 125 36.92 13.18 4.18
CA ARG A 125 36.71 11.72 4.15
C ARG A 125 35.39 11.30 4.79
N ALA A 126 35.01 11.91 5.92
CA ALA A 126 33.72 11.65 6.56
C ALA A 126 32.56 11.97 5.62
N LEU A 127 32.60 13.11 4.91
CA LEU A 127 31.65 13.45 3.86
C LEU A 127 31.60 12.37 2.77
N LEU A 128 32.75 11.91 2.26
CA LEU A 128 32.77 10.85 1.24
C LEU A 128 32.09 9.57 1.72
N LYS A 129 32.25 9.21 3.00
CA LYS A 129 31.58 8.05 3.58
C LYS A 129 30.06 8.27 3.74
N VAL A 130 29.62 9.46 4.13
CA VAL A 130 28.17 9.79 4.20
C VAL A 130 27.56 9.70 2.80
N VAL A 131 28.19 10.33 1.82
CA VAL A 131 27.74 10.35 0.42
C VAL A 131 27.73 8.94 -0.17
N GLY A 132 28.79 8.16 0.07
CA GLY A 132 28.86 6.77 -0.39
C GLY A 132 27.73 5.90 0.16
N ARG A 133 27.36 6.07 1.43
CA ARG A 133 26.21 5.36 2.02
C ARG A 133 24.87 5.78 1.40
N HIS A 134 24.69 7.08 1.16
CA HIS A 134 23.48 7.60 0.53
C HIS A 134 23.35 7.08 -0.91
N ILE A 135 24.42 7.16 -1.72
CA ILE A 135 24.44 6.67 -3.11
C ILE A 135 24.20 5.15 -3.16
N ALA A 136 24.85 4.39 -2.26
CA ALA A 136 24.69 2.93 -2.20
C ALA A 136 23.35 2.49 -1.57
N HIS A 137 22.57 3.40 -0.98
CA HIS A 137 21.32 3.13 -0.28
C HIS A 137 21.44 1.97 0.71
N GLN A 138 22.34 2.10 1.69
CA GLN A 138 22.62 1.07 2.69
C GLN A 138 21.68 1.19 3.91
N PRO A 139 20.71 0.27 4.10
CA PRO A 139 19.81 0.30 5.27
C PRO A 139 20.55 0.02 6.58
N GLY A 140 19.98 0.43 7.72
CA GLY A 140 20.59 0.21 9.04
C GLY A 140 21.85 1.06 9.31
N SER A 141 22.13 2.04 8.45
CA SER A 141 23.26 2.95 8.60
C SER A 141 22.95 4.20 9.43
N SER A 142 21.70 4.40 9.85
CA SER A 142 21.25 5.55 10.65
C SER A 142 21.95 5.69 12.00
N MET A 143 22.49 4.59 12.55
CA MET A 143 23.28 4.62 13.79
C MET A 143 24.78 4.88 13.58
N LEU A 144 25.25 4.95 12.32
CA LEU A 144 26.66 5.19 12.02
C LEU A 144 26.95 6.69 11.99
N PHE A 145 27.68 7.17 12.99
CA PHE A 145 28.21 8.53 13.02
C PHE A 145 29.73 8.51 12.95
N HIS A 146 30.29 9.53 12.29
CA HIS A 146 31.74 9.75 12.25
C HIS A 146 32.09 10.81 13.27
N GLU A 147 32.63 10.38 14.41
CA GLU A 147 33.19 11.29 15.40
C GLU A 147 34.69 11.44 15.14
N ILE A 148 35.12 12.68 14.89
CA ILE A 148 36.54 12.99 14.73
C ILE A 148 37.01 13.45 16.10
N ALA A 149 37.92 12.68 16.71
CA ALA A 149 38.47 13.01 18.01
C ALA A 149 39.12 14.40 17.97
N ASP A 150 38.76 15.24 18.93
CA ASP A 150 39.41 16.53 19.09
C ASP A 150 40.91 16.31 19.35
N PRO A 151 41.79 17.08 18.69
CA PRO A 151 43.19 17.05 19.04
C PRO A 151 43.35 17.45 20.53
N PRO A 152 44.29 16.83 21.26
CA PRO A 152 44.50 17.13 22.67
C PRO A 152 44.72 18.64 22.86
N PRO A 153 44.19 19.25 23.93
CA PRO A 153 44.29 20.68 24.15
C PRO A 153 45.76 21.10 24.21
N THR A 154 46.22 21.79 23.18
CA THR A 154 47.55 22.38 23.18
C THR A 154 47.55 23.68 23.99
N SER A 155 48.63 23.90 24.74
CA SER A 155 48.82 25.12 25.55
C SER A 155 48.96 26.39 24.70
N ARG A 156 49.15 26.24 23.38
CA ARG A 156 49.21 27.33 22.40
C ARG A 156 48.19 27.03 21.31
N ARG A 157 47.28 27.96 21.07
CA ARG A 157 46.41 27.98 19.88
C ARG A 157 46.77 29.22 19.09
N PHE A 158 47.48 29.03 17.99
CA PHE A 158 47.77 30.12 17.07
C PHE A 158 46.54 30.37 16.19
N THR A 159 45.94 31.57 16.30
CA THR A 159 44.90 32.00 15.36
C THR A 159 45.58 32.39 14.04
N THR A 160 45.57 31.49 13.06
CA THR A 160 46.16 31.70 11.73
C THR A 160 45.08 31.88 10.66
N THR A 161 45.44 32.35 9.47
CA THR A 161 44.51 32.34 8.32
C THR A 161 44.04 30.92 8.03
N ALA A 162 44.92 29.92 8.17
CA ALA A 162 44.57 28.51 8.02
C ALA A 162 43.45 28.08 8.99
N THR A 163 43.53 28.47 10.27
CA THR A 163 42.49 28.12 11.25
C THR A 163 41.12 28.73 10.93
N LYS A 164 41.08 29.96 10.40
CA LYS A 164 39.83 30.60 9.97
C LYS A 164 39.27 29.92 8.71
N LEU A 165 40.11 29.73 7.69
CA LEU A 165 39.68 29.05 6.45
C LEU A 165 39.29 27.58 6.67
N SER A 166 39.92 26.92 7.64
CA SER A 166 39.53 25.61 8.14
C SER A 166 38.08 25.60 8.64
N GLU A 167 37.68 26.63 9.40
CA GLU A 167 36.31 26.76 9.87
C GLU A 167 35.32 26.94 8.71
N LEU A 168 35.63 27.80 7.73
CA LEU A 168 34.80 27.97 6.53
C LEU A 168 34.63 26.66 5.76
N PHE A 169 35.73 25.92 5.58
CA PHE A 169 35.67 24.62 4.91
C PHE A 169 34.80 23.61 5.67
N ASN A 170 34.87 23.59 7.01
CA ASN A 170 34.00 22.74 7.81
C ASN A 170 32.52 23.12 7.63
N PHE A 171 32.19 24.41 7.49
CA PHE A 171 30.83 24.82 7.14
C PHE A 171 30.41 24.29 5.77
N ASN A 172 31.29 24.36 4.77
CA ASN A 172 31.04 23.83 3.44
C ASN A 172 30.78 22.31 3.46
N VAL A 173 31.62 21.54 4.17
CA VAL A 173 31.44 20.10 4.38
C VAL A 173 30.04 19.81 4.93
N LYS A 174 29.62 20.52 5.99
CA LYS A 174 28.31 20.32 6.63
C LYS A 174 27.15 20.71 5.72
N VAL A 175 27.28 21.80 4.96
CA VAL A 175 26.26 22.20 3.98
C VAL A 175 26.13 21.15 2.88
N ALA A 176 27.24 20.58 2.41
CA ALA A 176 27.24 19.52 1.40
C ALA A 176 26.65 18.21 1.95
N GLU A 177 26.99 17.84 3.19
CA GLU A 177 26.41 16.69 3.88
C GLU A 177 24.87 16.80 3.92
N ILE A 178 24.35 17.93 4.40
CA ILE A 178 22.90 18.19 4.48
C ILE A 178 22.24 18.20 3.09
N ASP A 179 22.91 18.65 2.04
CA ASP A 179 22.37 18.63 0.68
C ASP A 179 22.17 17.21 0.14
N HIS A 180 23.09 16.28 0.46
CA HIS A 180 22.95 14.87 0.09
C HIS A 180 21.89 14.15 0.93
N THR A 181 21.78 14.48 2.22
CA THR A 181 20.85 13.85 3.15
C THR A 181 19.73 14.81 3.56
N LEU A 182 19.19 15.56 2.59
CA LEU A 182 18.23 16.61 2.89
C LEU A 182 16.93 16.00 3.42
N SER A 183 16.63 16.26 4.70
CA SER A 183 15.46 15.73 5.39
C SER A 183 14.54 16.83 5.92
N PHE A 184 13.25 16.53 6.05
CA PHE A 184 12.26 17.47 6.59
C PHE A 184 12.15 17.36 8.12
N GLU A 185 13.29 17.27 8.81
CA GLU A 185 13.37 17.13 10.26
C GLU A 185 13.78 18.42 10.96
N LYS A 186 13.29 18.61 12.19
CA LYS A 186 13.63 19.76 13.04
C LYS A 186 15.15 19.96 13.19
N ASN A 187 15.92 18.87 13.25
CA ASN A 187 17.37 18.95 13.41
C ASN A 187 18.05 19.55 12.16
N THR A 188 17.60 19.17 10.96
CA THR A 188 18.10 19.71 9.68
C THR A 188 17.86 21.23 9.58
N PHE A 189 16.66 21.69 9.96
CA PHE A 189 16.38 23.13 10.08
C PHE A 189 17.33 23.84 11.04
N LYS A 190 17.50 23.27 12.24
CA LYS A 190 18.39 23.84 13.28
C LYS A 190 19.82 23.95 12.76
N GLN A 191 20.35 22.90 12.14
CA GLN A 191 21.72 22.88 11.64
C GLN A 191 21.94 23.92 10.53
N LEU A 192 21.06 23.99 9.53
CA LEU A 192 21.16 24.97 8.45
C LEU A 192 21.03 26.41 8.96
N LEU A 193 20.12 26.70 9.89
CA LEU A 193 19.98 28.03 10.48
C LEU A 193 21.24 28.46 11.25
N LEU A 194 21.84 27.54 12.01
CA LEU A 194 23.10 27.80 12.71
C LEU A 194 24.25 28.01 11.73
N LEU A 195 24.33 27.23 10.65
CA LEU A 195 25.32 27.41 9.59
C LEU A 195 25.14 28.76 8.89
N GLN A 196 23.91 29.12 8.52
CA GLN A 196 23.60 30.41 7.90
C GLN A 196 24.02 31.59 8.79
N HIS A 197 23.73 31.52 10.10
CA HIS A 197 24.14 32.55 11.05
C HIS A 197 25.68 32.64 11.14
N LYS A 198 26.38 31.50 11.22
CA LYS A 198 27.85 31.46 11.25
C LYS A 198 28.49 32.00 9.97
N LEU A 199 27.93 31.68 8.81
CA LEU A 199 28.39 32.18 7.51
C LEU A 199 28.23 33.70 7.40
N LYS A 200 27.07 34.24 7.82
CA LYS A 200 26.84 35.70 7.83
C LYS A 200 27.79 36.47 8.74
N ASN A 201 28.21 35.84 9.84
CA ASN A 201 29.12 36.43 10.82
C ASN A 201 30.59 36.03 10.59
N PHE A 202 30.90 35.38 9.47
CA PHE A 202 32.24 34.93 9.18
C PHE A 202 33.14 36.10 8.77
N ALA A 203 34.32 36.20 9.38
CA ALA A 203 35.14 37.42 9.33
C ALA A 203 35.87 37.67 7.99
N ILE A 204 36.02 36.65 7.15
CA ILE A 204 36.79 36.74 5.90
C ILE A 204 35.82 36.71 4.73
N ALA A 205 35.71 37.82 4.00
CA ALA A 205 34.98 37.86 2.74
C ALA A 205 35.77 37.14 1.65
N SER A 206 35.15 36.18 0.97
CA SER A 206 35.73 35.45 -0.14
C SER A 206 34.65 34.93 -1.09
N ASP A 207 35.04 34.59 -2.32
CA ASP A 207 34.14 33.99 -3.33
C ASP A 207 33.51 32.69 -2.80
N GLU A 208 34.29 31.90 -2.05
CA GLU A 208 33.84 30.64 -1.46
C GLU A 208 32.77 30.86 -0.40
N LEU A 209 32.93 31.89 0.46
CA LEU A 209 31.92 32.26 1.45
C LEU A 209 30.58 32.59 0.78
N GLU A 210 30.62 33.35 -0.32
CA GLU A 210 29.43 33.74 -1.08
C GLU A 210 28.72 32.50 -1.67
N LEU A 211 29.47 31.60 -2.31
CA LEU A 211 28.96 30.33 -2.87
C LEU A 211 28.31 29.44 -1.80
N ILE A 212 28.99 29.25 -0.67
CA ILE A 212 28.50 28.40 0.43
C ILE A 212 27.23 29.03 1.05
N SER A 213 27.22 30.36 1.19
CA SER A 213 26.06 31.09 1.72
C SER A 213 24.84 30.97 0.82
N ASP A 214 25.01 31.15 -0.50
CA ASP A 214 23.93 30.98 -1.47
C ASP A 214 23.36 29.57 -1.45
N LYS A 215 24.24 28.55 -1.41
CA LYS A 215 23.81 27.15 -1.32
C LYS A 215 23.04 26.89 -0.03
N CYS A 216 23.52 27.39 1.11
CA CYS A 216 22.84 27.27 2.39
C CYS A 216 21.45 27.96 2.37
N ASP A 217 21.37 29.16 1.81
CA ASP A 217 20.12 29.91 1.64
C ASP A 217 19.14 29.16 0.72
N PHE A 218 19.63 28.51 -0.33
CA PHE A 218 18.80 27.71 -1.23
C PHE A 218 18.23 26.45 -0.55
N LEU A 219 19.02 25.74 0.26
CA LEU A 219 18.52 24.60 1.05
C LEU A 219 17.46 25.05 2.06
N LEU A 220 17.67 26.18 2.73
CA LEU A 220 16.66 26.80 3.61
C LEU A 220 15.40 27.20 2.84
N TYR A 221 15.54 27.74 1.63
CA TYR A 221 14.40 28.04 0.74
C TYR A 221 13.57 26.77 0.49
N LYS A 222 14.19 25.65 0.10
CA LYS A 222 13.49 24.38 -0.14
C LYS A 222 12.68 23.92 1.07
N LEU A 223 13.29 23.94 2.25
CA LEU A 223 12.63 23.53 3.48
C LEU A 223 11.51 24.50 3.90
N SER A 224 11.71 25.81 3.74
CA SER A 224 10.69 26.82 4.01
C SER A 224 9.50 26.71 3.05
N PHE A 225 9.74 26.35 1.78
CA PHE A 225 8.68 26.09 0.81
C PHE A 225 7.83 24.89 1.24
N ARG A 226 8.46 23.81 1.71
CA ARG A 226 7.74 22.63 2.23
C ARG A 226 6.93 22.96 3.49
N LEU A 227 7.44 23.80 4.39
CA LEU A 227 6.68 24.28 5.56
C LEU A 227 5.41 25.03 5.14
N GLU A 228 5.52 25.92 4.15
CA GLU A 228 4.38 26.68 3.63
C GLU A 228 3.31 25.75 3.03
N GLN A 229 3.71 24.76 2.22
CA GLN A 229 2.79 23.77 1.68
C GLN A 229 2.05 22.99 2.77
N SER A 230 2.73 22.74 3.89
CA SER A 230 2.21 22.00 5.02
C SER A 230 1.42 22.90 5.99
N ASN A 231 1.29 24.20 5.70
CA ASN A 231 0.73 25.23 6.59
C ASN A 231 1.39 25.23 7.99
N LYS A 232 2.68 24.87 8.07
CA LYS A 232 3.46 24.82 9.32
C LYS A 232 4.35 26.06 9.45
N LYS A 233 4.67 26.42 10.69
CA LYS A 233 5.65 27.49 11.01
C LYS A 233 6.81 26.90 11.79
N PHE A 234 8.00 27.43 11.55
CA PHE A 234 9.21 27.07 12.30
C PHE A 234 9.76 28.30 13.02
N HIS A 235 9.64 28.28 14.34
CA HIS A 235 10.17 29.33 15.22
C HIS A 235 11.53 28.92 15.75
N TYR A 236 12.47 29.86 15.80
CA TYR A 236 13.81 29.64 16.30
C TYR A 236 14.33 30.85 17.08
N VAL A 237 15.37 30.61 17.88
CA VAL A 237 16.03 31.62 18.69
C VAL A 237 17.53 31.48 18.50
N ILE A 238 18.19 32.54 18.06
CA ILE A 238 19.66 32.64 18.00
C ILE A 238 20.04 33.89 18.78
N ASP A 239 20.98 33.75 19.73
CA ASP A 239 21.42 34.83 20.62
C ASP A 239 20.24 35.56 21.31
N PHE A 240 19.27 34.78 21.79
CA PHE A 240 18.02 35.27 22.40
C PHE A 240 17.10 36.11 21.48
N ASN A 241 17.44 36.21 20.19
CA ASN A 241 16.60 36.86 19.20
C ASN A 241 15.61 35.86 18.60
N TYR A 242 14.34 36.03 18.96
CA TYR A 242 13.25 35.21 18.44
C TYR A 242 12.98 35.56 16.98
N SER A 243 12.89 34.54 16.14
CA SER A 243 12.64 34.68 14.71
C SER A 243 11.76 33.54 14.21
N THR A 244 11.12 33.77 13.06
CA THR A 244 10.35 32.74 12.36
C THR A 244 10.97 32.55 11.00
N LEU A 245 11.16 31.30 10.58
CA LEU A 245 11.65 31.01 9.23
C LEU A 245 10.58 31.43 8.22
N THR A 246 10.96 32.32 7.31
CA THR A 246 10.11 32.82 6.23
C THR A 246 10.67 32.37 4.88
N LEU A 247 9.79 32.07 3.94
CA LEU A 247 10.19 31.81 2.56
C LEU A 247 10.86 33.06 1.97
N LYS A 248 12.13 32.95 1.56
CA LYS A 248 12.88 34.00 0.90
C LYS A 248 13.46 33.48 -0.40
N GLU A 249 13.11 34.11 -1.52
CA GLU A 249 13.60 33.68 -2.82
C GLU A 249 15.12 33.84 -2.96
N VAL A 250 15.74 32.86 -3.63
CA VAL A 250 17.18 32.82 -3.89
C VAL A 250 17.41 32.89 -5.40
N ASN A 251 17.56 34.11 -5.91
CA ASN A 251 17.59 34.40 -7.35
C ASN A 251 18.70 33.66 -8.10
N ARG A 252 19.83 33.37 -7.45
CA ARG A 252 20.97 32.67 -8.05
C ARG A 252 20.70 31.20 -8.38
N PHE A 253 19.64 30.63 -7.79
CA PHE A 253 19.14 29.29 -8.08
C PHE A 253 17.77 29.33 -8.78
N SER A 254 17.49 30.39 -9.57
CA SER A 254 16.21 30.58 -10.25
C SER A 254 15.76 29.36 -11.06
N LYS A 255 16.69 28.70 -11.76
CA LYS A 255 16.49 27.42 -12.47
C LYS A 255 15.73 26.40 -11.61
N TYR A 256 16.13 26.23 -10.36
CA TYR A 256 15.48 25.28 -9.45
C TYR A 256 14.26 25.88 -8.76
N THR A 257 14.30 27.15 -8.34
CA THR A 257 13.14 27.77 -7.66
C THR A 257 11.92 27.82 -8.58
N ASP A 258 12.10 28.05 -9.88
CA ASP A 258 11.00 28.08 -10.84
C ASP A 258 10.38 26.69 -11.05
N ILE A 259 11.22 25.65 -11.09
CA ILE A 259 10.74 24.26 -11.11
C ILE A 259 10.00 23.93 -9.81
N ILE A 260 10.53 24.32 -8.65
CA ILE A 260 9.89 24.08 -7.36
C ILE A 260 8.50 24.73 -7.32
N LYS A 261 8.41 26.02 -7.68
CA LYS A 261 7.14 26.77 -7.69
C LYS A 261 6.14 26.14 -8.67
N GLY A 262 6.57 25.78 -9.88
CA GLY A 262 5.69 25.18 -10.89
C GLY A 262 5.23 23.76 -10.53
N HIS A 263 6.11 22.95 -9.94
CA HIS A 263 5.81 21.56 -9.61
C HIS A 263 5.04 21.40 -8.30
N TYR A 264 5.44 22.14 -7.27
CA TYR A 264 4.97 21.97 -5.89
C TYR A 264 4.06 23.14 -5.46
N GLY A 265 4.11 24.29 -6.11
CA GLY A 265 3.29 25.45 -5.75
C GLY A 265 1.81 25.29 -6.14
N LYS A 266 0.97 26.15 -5.54
CA LYS A 266 -0.47 26.24 -5.86
C LYS A 266 -0.76 27.00 -7.18
N ASN A 267 0.24 27.70 -7.73
CA ASN A 267 0.13 28.51 -8.95
C ASN A 267 0.78 27.78 -10.13
N ALA A 268 0.00 26.94 -10.82
CA ALA A 268 0.41 26.15 -11.98
C ALA A 268 0.76 26.98 -13.26
N THR A 269 0.79 28.30 -13.16
CA THR A 269 1.00 29.24 -14.28
C THR A 269 2.42 29.82 -14.33
N VAL A 270 3.43 29.05 -13.93
CA VAL A 270 4.82 29.43 -14.18
C VAL A 270 5.13 29.17 -15.66
N ILE A 271 5.22 30.23 -16.47
CA ILE A 271 5.52 30.15 -17.90
C ILE A 271 6.76 29.28 -18.16
N ALA A 272 7.80 29.44 -17.33
CA ALA A 272 9.03 28.66 -17.40
C ALA A 272 8.80 27.14 -17.22
N PHE A 273 7.86 26.74 -16.36
CA PHE A 273 7.50 25.32 -16.17
C PHE A 273 6.86 24.72 -17.43
N ASN A 274 5.93 25.46 -18.05
CA ASN A 274 5.27 25.02 -19.28
C ASN A 274 6.26 24.94 -20.45
N GLN A 275 7.12 25.95 -20.61
CA GLN A 275 8.18 25.96 -21.63
C GLN A 275 9.16 24.80 -21.48
N ARG A 276 9.54 24.44 -20.25
CA ARG A 276 10.41 23.29 -19.97
C ARG A 276 9.83 21.99 -20.54
N SER A 277 8.54 21.72 -20.29
CA SER A 277 7.87 20.53 -20.82
C SER A 277 7.68 20.56 -22.35
N ALA A 278 7.46 21.74 -22.94
CA ALA A 278 7.34 21.90 -24.39
C ALA A 278 8.67 21.62 -25.10
N ASN A 279 9.78 22.13 -24.55
CA ASN A 279 11.13 21.88 -25.08
C ASN A 279 11.50 20.39 -25.00
N ALA A 280 11.18 19.74 -23.87
CA ALA A 280 11.39 18.31 -23.70
C ALA A 280 10.55 17.48 -24.71
N GLN A 281 9.31 17.89 -24.98
CA GLN A 281 8.48 17.24 -26.00
C GLN A 281 9.10 17.34 -27.40
N GLY A 282 9.57 18.53 -27.80
CA GLY A 282 10.24 18.70 -29.10
C GLY A 282 11.48 17.83 -29.26
N LYS A 283 12.23 17.59 -28.16
CA LYS A 283 13.33 16.62 -28.16
C LYS A 283 12.86 15.17 -28.23
N LEU A 284 11.79 14.80 -27.52
CA LEU A 284 11.22 13.45 -27.59
C LEU A 284 10.80 13.09 -29.02
N ASP A 285 10.24 14.06 -29.76
CA ASP A 285 9.75 13.85 -31.12
C ASP A 285 10.90 13.71 -32.16
N THR A 286 12.07 14.27 -31.87
CA THR A 286 13.22 14.31 -32.80
C THR A 286 14.33 13.33 -32.43
N THR A 287 14.67 13.22 -31.13
CA THR A 287 15.83 12.50 -30.58
C THR A 287 15.47 11.85 -29.23
N PRO A 288 14.57 10.85 -29.21
CA PRO A 288 13.98 10.30 -27.97
C PRO A 288 14.99 9.66 -26.99
N THR A 289 16.15 9.18 -27.47
CA THR A 289 17.16 8.51 -26.64
C THR A 289 18.15 9.47 -25.97
N THR A 290 18.12 10.77 -26.31
CA THR A 290 19.06 11.77 -25.81
C THR A 290 18.49 12.66 -24.70
N LEU A 291 17.29 12.35 -24.21
CA LEU A 291 16.67 13.09 -23.11
C LEU A 291 17.50 12.95 -21.83
N ASN A 292 17.68 14.06 -21.11
CA ASN A 292 18.26 14.07 -19.77
C ASN A 292 17.17 13.85 -18.70
N LEU A 293 17.59 13.61 -17.46
CA LEU A 293 16.68 13.30 -16.36
C LEU A 293 15.69 14.44 -16.03
N ASP A 294 16.13 15.70 -16.13
CA ASP A 294 15.24 16.87 -15.95
C ASP A 294 14.13 16.91 -17.03
N GLU A 295 14.46 16.58 -18.27
CA GLU A 295 13.51 16.53 -19.37
C GLU A 295 12.50 15.40 -19.16
N TYR A 296 12.95 14.20 -18.76
CA TYR A 296 12.06 13.10 -18.38
C TYR A 296 11.11 13.52 -17.25
N HIS A 297 11.62 14.11 -16.18
CA HIS A 297 10.78 14.61 -15.09
C HIS A 297 9.71 15.61 -15.58
N SER A 298 10.08 16.53 -16.47
CA SER A 298 9.13 17.51 -17.01
C SER A 298 8.01 16.86 -17.83
N LEU A 299 8.35 15.84 -18.64
CA LEU A 299 7.40 15.10 -19.47
C LEU A 299 6.49 14.22 -18.61
N ILE A 300 7.04 13.49 -17.63
CA ILE A 300 6.28 12.67 -16.69
C ILE A 300 5.22 13.53 -16.01
N LYS A 301 5.59 14.71 -15.53
CA LYS A 301 4.68 15.61 -14.83
C LYS A 301 3.59 16.17 -15.73
N LYS A 302 3.95 16.62 -16.93
CA LYS A 302 2.96 17.08 -17.92
C LYS A 302 1.97 15.96 -18.25
N ILE A 303 2.47 14.78 -18.60
CA ILE A 303 1.62 13.66 -19.04
C ILE A 303 0.74 13.15 -17.90
N LYS A 304 1.29 13.02 -16.68
CA LYS A 304 0.55 12.51 -15.53
C LYS A 304 -0.46 13.52 -15.00
N ASP A 305 -0.04 14.75 -14.72
CA ASP A 305 -0.86 15.69 -13.95
C ASP A 305 -1.75 16.58 -14.84
N VAL A 306 -1.32 16.85 -16.09
CA VAL A 306 -2.08 17.70 -17.04
C VAL A 306 -2.83 16.83 -18.05
N ASP A 307 -2.12 16.03 -18.85
CA ASP A 307 -2.74 15.29 -19.96
C ASP A 307 -3.52 14.05 -19.47
N LYS A 308 -3.09 13.48 -18.34
CA LYS A 308 -3.61 12.26 -17.70
C LYS A 308 -3.69 11.07 -18.67
N ASN A 309 -2.68 10.89 -19.52
CA ASN A 309 -2.65 9.86 -20.56
C ASN A 309 -1.72 8.68 -20.20
N VAL A 310 -2.32 7.52 -19.95
CA VAL A 310 -1.60 6.28 -19.55
C VAL A 310 -0.73 5.74 -20.68
N GLU A 311 -1.21 5.76 -21.92
CA GLU A 311 -0.48 5.22 -23.08
C GLU A 311 0.78 6.04 -23.37
N SER A 312 0.67 7.37 -23.36
CA SER A 312 1.81 8.29 -23.52
C SER A 312 2.84 8.10 -22.42
N LEU A 313 2.41 7.93 -21.17
CA LEU A 313 3.33 7.71 -20.05
C LEU A 313 4.01 6.33 -20.13
N ASN A 314 3.28 5.30 -20.55
CA ASN A 314 3.84 3.97 -20.77
C ASN A 314 4.85 3.95 -21.94
N LYS A 315 4.59 4.70 -23.00
CA LYS A 315 5.54 4.90 -24.10
C LYS A 315 6.80 5.61 -23.60
N LEU A 316 6.66 6.64 -22.77
CA LEU A 316 7.79 7.33 -22.16
C LEU A 316 8.61 6.38 -21.26
N ASN A 317 7.94 5.53 -20.46
CA ASN A 317 8.58 4.51 -19.64
C ASN A 317 9.37 3.49 -20.47
N THR A 318 8.81 3.07 -21.61
CA THR A 318 9.48 2.15 -22.53
C THR A 318 10.72 2.79 -23.13
N ASN A 319 10.63 4.05 -23.57
CA ASN A 319 11.78 4.81 -24.09
C ASN A 319 12.86 5.00 -23.02
N TYR A 320 12.46 5.33 -21.78
CA TYR A 320 13.37 5.45 -20.65
C TYR A 320 14.06 4.12 -20.35
N SER A 321 13.32 3.00 -20.33
CA SER A 321 13.86 1.65 -20.12
C SER A 321 14.92 1.28 -21.17
N LEU A 322 14.69 1.62 -22.44
CA LEU A 322 15.68 1.42 -23.50
C LEU A 322 16.94 2.27 -23.29
N ALA A 323 16.77 3.56 -22.98
CA ALA A 323 17.88 4.46 -22.70
C ALA A 323 18.68 4.03 -21.46
N TYR A 324 17.99 3.61 -20.40
CA TYR A 324 18.58 3.07 -19.17
C TYR A 324 19.47 1.87 -19.46
N ASN A 325 18.96 0.87 -20.19
CA ASN A 325 19.71 -0.34 -20.54
C ASN A 325 20.95 -0.02 -21.39
N GLN A 326 20.89 1.00 -22.26
CA GLN A 326 22.05 1.45 -23.04
C GLN A 326 23.09 2.17 -22.16
N ARG A 327 22.63 3.05 -21.27
CA ARG A 327 23.52 3.87 -20.42
C ARG A 327 24.21 3.05 -19.34
N ILE A 328 23.53 2.06 -18.76
CA ILE A 328 24.07 1.26 -17.65
C ILE A 328 25.21 0.32 -18.07
N LEU A 329 25.28 -0.02 -19.36
CA LEU A 329 26.40 -0.74 -19.97
C LEU A 329 27.65 0.15 -20.14
N GLY A 330 27.48 1.47 -20.10
CA GLY A 330 28.57 2.44 -20.16
C GLY A 330 29.21 2.71 -18.78
N ALA A 331 30.32 3.46 -18.81
CA ALA A 331 30.96 3.95 -17.59
C ALA A 331 30.17 5.15 -17.03
N LEU A 332 29.24 4.87 -16.11
CA LEU A 332 28.55 5.87 -15.31
C LEU A 332 29.22 6.02 -13.95
N SER A 333 29.23 7.24 -13.41
CA SER A 333 29.54 7.47 -12.00
C SER A 333 28.50 6.77 -11.10
N ASP A 334 28.87 6.47 -9.86
CA ASP A 334 27.94 5.87 -8.90
C ASP A 334 26.74 6.79 -8.62
N PHE A 335 26.99 8.11 -8.57
CA PHE A 335 25.94 9.12 -8.41
C PHE A 335 24.94 9.11 -9.57
N ASP A 336 25.42 9.13 -10.81
CA ASP A 336 24.54 9.11 -11.98
C ASP A 336 23.79 7.79 -12.07
N ARG A 337 24.48 6.66 -11.84
CA ARG A 337 23.84 5.34 -11.81
C ARG A 337 22.67 5.32 -10.83
N ARG A 338 22.89 5.82 -9.60
CA ARG A 338 21.82 5.91 -8.59
C ARG A 338 20.68 6.83 -9.04
N ALA A 339 20.98 7.97 -9.68
CA ALA A 339 19.98 8.86 -10.22
C ALA A 339 19.08 8.14 -11.26
N TYR A 340 19.68 7.38 -12.18
CA TYR A 340 18.94 6.56 -13.14
C TYR A 340 18.08 5.48 -12.48
N ASP A 341 18.57 4.83 -11.43
CA ASP A 341 17.81 3.80 -10.69
C ASP A 341 16.59 4.39 -9.97
N ILE A 342 16.75 5.55 -9.34
CA ILE A 342 15.66 6.29 -8.68
C ILE A 342 14.63 6.74 -9.70
N ASP A 343 15.07 7.30 -10.81
CA ASP A 343 14.19 7.85 -11.83
C ASP A 343 13.39 6.77 -12.57
N MET A 344 13.95 5.56 -12.73
CA MET A 344 13.20 4.38 -13.18
C MET A 344 12.02 4.07 -12.25
N CYS A 345 12.28 4.05 -10.94
CA CYS A 345 11.22 3.83 -9.95
C CYS A 345 10.23 5.01 -9.93
N TYR A 346 10.70 6.23 -10.17
CA TYR A 346 9.85 7.42 -10.22
C TYR A 346 8.86 7.37 -11.38
N ILE A 347 9.28 7.07 -12.61
CA ILE A 347 8.37 6.99 -13.75
C ILE A 347 7.33 5.88 -13.56
N GLU A 348 7.74 4.75 -12.99
CA GLU A 348 6.86 3.62 -12.66
C GLU A 348 5.84 3.96 -11.58
N ASN A 349 6.25 4.64 -10.50
CA ASN A 349 5.35 5.15 -9.47
C ASN A 349 4.28 6.09 -10.05
N ASN A 350 4.69 6.95 -10.98
CA ASN A 350 3.79 7.89 -11.63
C ASN A 350 2.82 7.17 -12.58
N LEU A 351 3.29 6.17 -13.33
CA LEU A 351 2.45 5.32 -14.17
C LEU A 351 1.43 4.54 -13.34
N PHE A 352 1.87 3.87 -12.29
CA PHE A 352 1.01 3.11 -11.38
C PHE A 352 -0.06 4.00 -10.73
N SER A 353 0.35 5.19 -10.25
CA SER A 353 -0.59 6.18 -9.69
C SER A 353 -1.65 6.61 -10.71
N LEU A 354 -1.28 6.78 -11.98
CA LEU A 354 -2.22 7.15 -13.03
C LEU A 354 -3.16 5.99 -13.41
N GLU A 355 -2.65 4.75 -13.43
CA GLU A 355 -3.48 3.56 -13.65
C GLU A 355 -4.54 3.38 -12.55
N LEU A 356 -4.18 3.66 -11.29
CA LEU A 356 -5.11 3.70 -10.15
C LEU A 356 -6.18 4.78 -10.34
N GLU A 357 -5.77 6.02 -10.65
CA GLU A 357 -6.70 7.14 -10.88
C GLU A 357 -7.70 6.84 -12.02
N ARG A 358 -7.23 6.18 -13.08
CA ARG A 358 -8.04 5.77 -14.24
C ARG A 358 -8.86 4.49 -14.00
N LYS A 359 -8.79 3.89 -12.81
CA LYS A 359 -9.51 2.65 -12.43
C LYS A 359 -9.21 1.47 -13.37
N LEU A 360 -7.97 1.39 -13.87
CA LEU A 360 -7.52 0.27 -14.70
C LEU A 360 -7.12 -0.97 -13.88
N ILE A 361 -7.00 -0.80 -12.57
CA ILE A 361 -6.66 -1.84 -11.61
C ILE A 361 -7.96 -2.45 -11.06
N THR A 362 -8.13 -3.76 -11.24
CA THR A 362 -9.32 -4.53 -10.90
C THR A 362 -8.95 -5.71 -10.00
N LEU A 363 -9.96 -6.38 -9.42
CA LEU A 363 -9.76 -7.59 -8.61
C LEU A 363 -8.97 -8.71 -9.32
N ASP A 364 -9.01 -8.74 -10.65
CA ASP A 364 -8.36 -9.77 -11.46
C ASP A 364 -6.88 -9.49 -11.72
N ASN A 365 -6.47 -8.21 -11.79
CA ASN A 365 -5.15 -7.83 -12.29
C ASN A 365 -4.25 -7.09 -11.28
N TRP A 366 -4.79 -6.67 -10.13
CA TRP A 366 -4.07 -5.77 -9.22
C TRP A 366 -2.80 -6.39 -8.63
N GLU A 367 -2.80 -7.70 -8.33
CA GLU A 367 -1.62 -8.38 -7.76
C GLU A 367 -0.46 -8.39 -8.77
N SER A 368 -0.73 -8.75 -10.03
CA SER A 368 0.31 -8.79 -11.07
C SER A 368 0.81 -7.40 -11.46
N LYS A 369 -0.09 -6.41 -11.47
CA LYS A 369 0.26 -5.00 -11.66
C LYS A 369 1.19 -4.51 -10.55
N LEU A 370 0.82 -4.69 -9.28
CA LEU A 370 1.67 -4.30 -8.15
C LEU A 370 3.03 -5.02 -8.19
N GLN A 371 3.06 -6.31 -8.52
CA GLN A 371 4.30 -7.08 -8.62
C GLN A 371 5.24 -6.53 -9.70
N THR A 372 4.71 -6.08 -10.84
CA THR A 372 5.49 -5.49 -11.93
C THR A 372 6.31 -4.28 -11.45
N TYR A 373 5.70 -3.41 -10.63
CA TYR A 373 6.33 -2.19 -10.13
C TYR A 373 7.22 -2.42 -8.89
N THR A 374 6.92 -3.43 -8.07
CA THR A 374 7.68 -3.73 -6.85
C THR A 374 8.93 -4.56 -7.13
N THR A 375 8.85 -5.53 -8.04
CA THR A 375 10.00 -6.40 -8.40
C THR A 375 11.18 -5.57 -8.92
N ARG A 376 10.93 -4.53 -9.71
CA ARG A 376 12.00 -3.66 -10.23
C ARG A 376 12.64 -2.85 -9.11
N ALA A 377 11.85 -2.22 -8.25
CA ALA A 377 12.36 -1.47 -7.11
C ALA A 377 13.19 -2.34 -6.14
N GLU A 378 12.77 -3.60 -5.94
CA GLU A 378 13.54 -4.59 -5.17
C GLU A 378 14.87 -4.92 -5.86
N SER A 379 14.87 -5.16 -7.18
CA SER A 379 16.09 -5.45 -7.95
C SER A 379 17.11 -4.31 -7.95
N LEU A 380 16.64 -3.07 -7.82
CA LEU A 380 17.47 -1.85 -7.78
C LEU A 380 17.85 -1.43 -6.36
N ASN A 381 17.47 -2.19 -5.33
CA ASN A 381 17.65 -1.83 -3.92
C ASN A 381 17.19 -0.38 -3.65
N ASN A 382 15.97 -0.05 -4.06
CA ASN A 382 15.41 1.30 -3.94
C ASN A 382 14.50 1.45 -2.70
N SER A 383 14.01 0.35 -2.15
CA SER A 383 13.08 0.32 -1.00
C SER A 383 11.83 1.20 -1.17
N ASN A 384 11.44 1.47 -2.42
CA ASN A 384 10.34 2.34 -2.77
C ASN A 384 9.01 1.88 -2.11
N PHE A 385 8.52 2.66 -1.14
CA PHE A 385 7.29 2.32 -0.41
C PHE A 385 6.00 2.82 -1.08
N PHE A 386 6.10 3.74 -2.05
CA PHE A 386 4.94 4.41 -2.66
C PHE A 386 3.92 3.46 -3.30
N PRO A 387 4.31 2.38 -4.02
CA PRO A 387 3.34 1.44 -4.59
C PRO A 387 2.47 0.76 -3.52
N PHE A 388 3.06 0.35 -2.40
CA PHE A 388 2.33 -0.26 -1.28
C PHE A 388 1.39 0.73 -0.60
N TYR A 389 1.86 1.96 -0.39
CA TYR A 389 1.01 3.04 0.13
C TYR A 389 -0.20 3.26 -0.78
N LYS A 390 0.02 3.41 -2.08
CA LYS A 390 -1.02 3.71 -3.08
C LYS A 390 -2.03 2.58 -3.23
N ILE A 391 -1.60 1.33 -3.33
CA ILE A 391 -2.53 0.20 -3.47
C ILE A 391 -3.41 0.02 -2.23
N ILE A 392 -2.87 0.26 -1.03
CA ILE A 392 -3.68 0.21 0.20
C ILE A 392 -4.70 1.34 0.21
N ALA A 393 -4.25 2.57 -0.04
CA ALA A 393 -5.07 3.77 0.04
C ALA A 393 -6.19 3.82 -1.01
N GLU A 394 -5.86 3.51 -2.26
CA GLU A 394 -6.71 3.80 -3.43
C GLU A 394 -7.43 2.56 -3.97
N PHE A 395 -6.98 1.36 -3.64
CA PHE A 395 -7.59 0.11 -4.12
C PHE A 395 -8.11 -0.80 -3.00
N LEU A 396 -7.24 -1.29 -2.10
CA LEU A 396 -7.61 -2.29 -1.10
C LEU A 396 -8.66 -1.77 -0.13
N VAL A 397 -8.44 -0.60 0.46
CA VAL A 397 -9.41 0.00 1.39
C VAL A 397 -10.78 0.21 0.72
N PRO A 398 -10.90 0.91 -0.43
CA PRO A 398 -12.19 1.10 -1.08
C PRO A 398 -12.85 -0.20 -1.55
N GLU A 399 -12.07 -1.16 -2.06
CA GLU A 399 -12.63 -2.41 -2.57
C GLU A 399 -13.14 -3.29 -1.42
N ILE A 400 -12.42 -3.39 -0.30
CA ILE A 400 -12.92 -4.07 0.90
C ILE A 400 -14.22 -3.42 1.40
N GLU A 401 -14.26 -2.09 1.49
CA GLU A 401 -15.47 -1.35 1.88
C GLU A 401 -16.65 -1.60 0.91
N LYS A 402 -16.37 -1.76 -0.38
CA LYS A 402 -17.38 -2.09 -1.40
C LYS A 402 -17.87 -3.52 -1.26
N GLN A 403 -16.99 -4.48 -1.05
CA GLN A 403 -17.35 -5.88 -0.84
C GLN A 403 -18.23 -6.05 0.41
N PHE A 404 -17.88 -5.37 1.52
CA PHE A 404 -18.72 -5.37 2.73
C PHE A 404 -20.16 -4.88 2.50
N LYS A 405 -20.41 -4.04 1.49
CA LYS A 405 -21.76 -3.57 1.12
C LYS A 405 -22.57 -4.57 0.30
N ILE A 406 -21.92 -5.48 -0.43
CA ILE A 406 -22.60 -6.52 -1.23
C ILE A 406 -23.20 -7.58 -0.30
N ASN A 407 -22.49 -7.92 0.78
CA ASN A 407 -22.97 -8.77 1.88
C ASN A 407 -23.54 -10.14 1.43
N ASN A 408 -22.77 -10.88 0.63
CA ASN A 408 -23.07 -12.25 0.23
C ASN A 408 -21.87 -13.19 0.47
N GLU A 409 -22.06 -14.50 0.31
CA GLU A 409 -21.05 -15.51 0.64
C GLU A 409 -19.79 -15.42 -0.25
N GLU A 410 -19.96 -15.13 -1.54
CA GLU A 410 -18.84 -14.94 -2.47
C GLU A 410 -18.00 -13.71 -2.10
N SER A 411 -18.66 -12.63 -1.68
CA SER A 411 -18.01 -11.40 -1.25
C SER A 411 -17.18 -11.61 0.01
N LEU A 412 -17.65 -12.40 0.98
CA LEU A 412 -16.83 -12.76 2.16
C LEU A 412 -15.54 -13.49 1.80
N LYS A 413 -15.58 -14.42 0.83
CA LYS A 413 -14.37 -15.12 0.35
C LYS A 413 -13.38 -14.14 -0.27
N VAL A 414 -13.86 -13.16 -1.04
CA VAL A 414 -13.05 -12.10 -1.62
C VAL A 414 -12.46 -11.21 -0.53
N ILE A 415 -13.26 -10.79 0.46
CA ILE A 415 -12.82 -9.96 1.59
C ILE A 415 -11.67 -10.64 2.33
N ASN A 416 -11.80 -11.93 2.67
CA ASN A 416 -10.76 -12.65 3.40
C ASN A 416 -9.42 -12.62 2.64
N LYS A 417 -9.45 -12.93 1.33
CA LYS A 417 -8.27 -12.85 0.46
C LYS A 417 -7.67 -11.44 0.41
N LEU A 418 -8.51 -10.40 0.35
CA LEU A 418 -8.05 -9.01 0.35
C LEU A 418 -7.43 -8.61 1.69
N LEU A 419 -7.97 -9.09 2.82
CA LEU A 419 -7.43 -8.80 4.15
C LEU A 419 -6.06 -9.44 4.39
N ASP A 420 -5.85 -10.68 3.95
CA ASP A 420 -4.55 -11.33 4.02
C ASP A 420 -3.49 -10.52 3.26
N LYS A 421 -3.85 -10.04 2.06
CA LYS A 421 -2.95 -9.24 1.24
C LYS A 421 -2.76 -7.84 1.79
N TYR A 422 -3.79 -7.22 2.37
CA TYR A 422 -3.68 -5.95 3.07
C TYR A 422 -2.60 -6.06 4.15
N ASP A 423 -2.68 -7.06 5.02
CA ASP A 423 -1.73 -7.24 6.12
C ASP A 423 -0.28 -7.41 5.63
N LYS A 424 -0.10 -8.25 4.60
CA LYS A 424 1.20 -8.43 3.94
C LYS A 424 1.76 -7.11 3.42
N TYR A 425 0.97 -6.35 2.65
CA TYR A 425 1.46 -5.13 2.02
C TYR A 425 1.58 -3.96 3.00
N LEU A 426 0.80 -3.95 4.08
CA LEU A 426 0.98 -3.01 5.18
C LEU A 426 2.33 -3.25 5.87
N THR A 427 2.71 -4.52 6.07
CA THR A 427 4.03 -4.87 6.60
C THR A 427 5.15 -4.39 5.67
N SER A 428 5.03 -4.64 4.36
CA SER A 428 5.99 -4.14 3.37
C SER A 428 6.06 -2.61 3.34
N LEU A 429 4.92 -1.91 3.44
CA LEU A 429 4.85 -0.46 3.53
C LEU A 429 5.63 0.06 4.74
N ILE A 430 5.41 -0.53 5.93
CA ILE A 430 6.10 -0.12 7.16
C ILE A 430 7.61 -0.29 7.01
N ILE A 431 8.07 -1.47 6.60
CA ILE A 431 9.51 -1.77 6.46
C ILE A 431 10.16 -0.80 5.47
N ASN A 432 9.58 -0.65 4.29
CA ASN A 432 10.14 0.18 3.24
C ASN A 432 10.11 1.67 3.62
N ALA A 433 9.04 2.15 4.26
CA ALA A 433 8.97 3.54 4.73
C ALA A 433 10.04 3.84 5.80
N THR A 434 10.28 2.90 6.72
CA THR A 434 11.36 3.02 7.72
C THR A 434 12.73 3.08 7.06
N ILE A 435 13.02 2.19 6.10
CA ILE A 435 14.31 2.21 5.38
C ILE A 435 14.49 3.52 4.61
N CYS A 436 13.44 4.00 3.93
CA CYS A 436 13.48 5.27 3.21
C CYS A 436 13.73 6.46 4.14
N GLU A 437 13.13 6.47 5.33
CA GLU A 437 13.38 7.50 6.34
C GLU A 437 14.82 7.44 6.85
N GLU A 438 15.33 6.26 7.18
CA GLU A 438 16.70 6.07 7.66
C GLU A 438 17.78 6.45 6.65
N THR A 439 17.48 6.36 5.35
CA THR A 439 18.43 6.59 4.26
C THR A 439 18.25 7.95 3.58
N ASP A 440 17.39 8.81 4.13
CA ASP A 440 17.02 10.11 3.57
C ASP A 440 16.61 10.02 2.08
N TYR A 441 15.74 9.04 1.79
CA TYR A 441 15.33 8.74 0.43
C TYR A 441 14.72 9.95 -0.28
N ILE A 442 15.23 10.23 -1.48
CA ILE A 442 14.74 11.24 -2.41
C ILE A 442 13.94 10.56 -3.52
N ALA A 443 12.74 11.09 -3.78
CA ALA A 443 11.80 10.48 -4.73
C ALA A 443 12.23 10.61 -6.20
N PHE A 444 13.16 11.51 -6.49
CA PHE A 444 13.69 11.81 -7.82
C PHE A 444 15.11 12.35 -7.63
N GLN A 445 16.01 12.09 -8.58
CA GLN A 445 17.38 12.61 -8.53
C GLN A 445 17.87 12.93 -9.94
N THR A 446 18.41 14.13 -10.14
CA THR A 446 19.03 14.51 -11.41
C THR A 446 20.45 13.95 -11.52
N ASP A 447 20.94 13.79 -12.75
CA ASP A 447 22.34 13.46 -12.99
C ASP A 447 23.28 14.61 -12.56
N TYR A 448 24.58 14.31 -12.44
CA TYR A 448 25.58 15.26 -12.00
C TYR A 448 25.58 16.54 -12.84
N ALA A 449 25.54 16.40 -14.17
CA ALA A 449 25.56 17.53 -15.10
C ALA A 449 24.37 18.48 -14.90
N THR A 450 23.17 17.94 -14.69
CA THR A 450 21.95 18.73 -14.46
C THR A 450 21.89 19.32 -13.05
N SER A 451 22.55 18.67 -12.09
CA SER A 451 22.72 19.10 -10.71
C SER A 451 23.70 20.26 -10.53
N LEU A 452 24.38 20.67 -11.60
CA LEU A 452 25.22 21.87 -11.62
C LEU A 452 24.41 23.12 -11.98
N THR A 453 24.62 24.19 -11.24
CA THR A 453 24.08 25.53 -11.51
C THR A 453 25.22 26.54 -11.58
N PRO A 454 25.38 27.27 -12.70
CA PRO A 454 26.36 28.33 -12.81
C PRO A 454 25.95 29.53 -11.95
N ILE A 455 26.78 29.91 -10.99
CA ILE A 455 26.58 31.06 -10.11
C ILE A 455 27.58 32.15 -10.49
N ARG A 456 27.06 33.31 -10.88
CA ARG A 456 27.85 34.52 -11.09
C ARG A 456 28.00 35.27 -9.78
N LEU A 457 29.24 35.40 -9.32
CA LEU A 457 29.58 36.07 -8.08
C LEU A 457 29.70 37.58 -8.22
N SER A 458 29.72 38.26 -7.08
CA SER A 458 29.95 39.71 -6.98
C SER A 458 31.32 40.12 -7.55
N SER A 459 32.31 39.22 -7.49
CA SER A 459 33.64 39.40 -8.08
C SER A 459 33.66 39.32 -9.61
N GLY A 460 32.55 38.91 -10.24
CA GLY A 460 32.41 38.76 -11.69
C GLY A 460 32.77 37.38 -12.23
N PHE A 461 33.37 36.51 -11.43
CA PHE A 461 33.63 35.11 -11.78
C PHE A 461 32.35 34.28 -11.77
N THR A 462 32.33 33.23 -12.59
CA THR A 462 31.23 32.25 -12.61
C THR A 462 31.78 30.89 -12.21
N TYR A 463 31.17 30.29 -11.18
CA TYR A 463 31.51 28.94 -10.72
C TYR A 463 30.30 28.03 -10.85
N ASN A 464 30.53 26.76 -11.14
CA ASN A 464 29.48 25.76 -11.10
C ASN A 464 29.29 25.28 -9.66
N CYS A 465 28.10 25.50 -9.11
CA CYS A 465 27.69 24.98 -7.82
C CYS A 465 26.86 23.71 -8.02
N PHE A 466 27.31 22.62 -7.42
CA PHE A 466 26.60 21.35 -7.38
C PHE A 466 25.57 21.36 -6.25
N VAL A 467 24.36 20.93 -6.57
CA VAL A 467 23.28 20.71 -5.61
C VAL A 467 22.73 19.29 -5.81
N SER A 468 23.09 18.39 -4.91
CA SER A 468 22.71 16.97 -4.99
C SER A 468 21.21 16.78 -5.06
N SER A 469 20.49 17.48 -4.18
CA SER A 469 19.04 17.43 -4.10
C SER A 469 18.32 18.26 -5.18
N SER A 470 19.04 19.02 -6.02
CA SER A 470 18.52 19.90 -7.08
C SER A 470 17.21 20.61 -6.72
N PHE A 471 16.14 20.45 -7.50
CA PHE A 471 14.81 21.02 -7.24
C PHE A 471 13.89 20.10 -6.39
N VAL A 472 14.36 18.93 -5.97
CA VAL A 472 13.53 17.93 -5.28
C VAL A 472 13.39 18.29 -3.81
N LEU A 473 12.14 18.39 -3.35
CA LEU A 473 11.85 18.71 -1.96
C LEU A 473 11.84 17.43 -1.11
N PRO A 474 12.34 17.46 0.14
CA PRO A 474 12.36 16.27 0.99
C PRO A 474 10.95 15.76 1.32
N ILE A 475 10.87 14.46 1.63
CA ILE A 475 9.64 13.77 2.02
C ILE A 475 9.31 14.10 3.49
N GLU A 476 8.03 14.33 3.78
CA GLU A 476 7.54 14.51 5.14
C GLU A 476 7.10 13.16 5.73
N TYR A 477 8.05 12.39 6.27
CA TYR A 477 7.78 11.04 6.79
C TYR A 477 6.79 11.02 7.96
N THR A 478 6.72 12.08 8.77
CA THR A 478 5.74 12.19 9.87
C THR A 478 4.31 12.04 9.36
N LYS A 479 4.00 12.58 8.18
CA LYS A 479 2.66 12.45 7.58
C LYS A 479 2.35 11.01 7.20
N PHE A 480 3.31 10.31 6.60
CA PHE A 480 3.15 8.91 6.21
C PHE A 480 3.03 7.98 7.43
N LYS A 481 3.73 8.28 8.53
CA LYS A 481 3.58 7.56 9.80
C LYS A 481 2.15 7.65 10.33
N ASP A 482 1.58 8.86 10.38
CA ASP A 482 0.20 9.07 10.80
C ASP A 482 -0.79 8.29 9.91
N GLU A 483 -0.60 8.31 8.59
CA GLU A 483 -1.43 7.57 7.64
C GLU A 483 -1.28 6.05 7.76
N ILE A 484 -0.07 5.55 8.02
CA ILE A 484 0.19 4.12 8.28
C ILE A 484 -0.56 3.66 9.53
N ASP A 485 -0.60 4.46 10.60
CA ASP A 485 -1.34 4.12 11.82
C ASP A 485 -2.87 4.11 11.59
N ILE A 486 -3.37 4.99 10.72
CA ILE A 486 -4.76 4.92 10.23
C ILE A 486 -5.01 3.59 9.51
N TYR A 487 -4.10 3.14 8.65
CA TYR A 487 -4.24 1.86 7.92
C TYR A 487 -4.18 0.65 8.85
N LYS A 488 -3.32 0.63 9.87
CA LYS A 488 -3.32 -0.40 10.92
C LYS A 488 -4.68 -0.48 11.64
N THR A 489 -5.23 0.67 11.99
CA THR A 489 -6.54 0.77 12.64
C THR A 489 -7.66 0.27 11.72
N LYS A 490 -7.62 0.65 10.43
CA LYS A 490 -8.59 0.16 9.43
C LYS A 490 -8.53 -1.35 9.24
N LEU A 491 -7.33 -1.94 9.15
CA LEU A 491 -7.17 -3.39 9.03
C LEU A 491 -7.81 -4.11 10.21
N THR A 492 -7.56 -3.64 11.43
CA THR A 492 -8.16 -4.19 12.65
C THR A 492 -9.68 -4.11 12.61
N LYS A 493 -10.22 -2.96 12.19
CA LYS A 493 -11.67 -2.76 12.02
C LYS A 493 -12.26 -3.71 10.98
N PHE A 494 -11.62 -3.87 9.82
CA PHE A 494 -12.11 -4.76 8.78
C PHE A 494 -12.08 -6.23 9.20
N ARG A 495 -11.06 -6.68 9.94
CA ARG A 495 -11.03 -8.03 10.52
C ARG A 495 -12.22 -8.24 11.47
N ALA A 496 -12.47 -7.32 12.40
CA ALA A 496 -13.63 -7.41 13.28
C ALA A 496 -14.96 -7.41 12.51
N MET A 497 -15.08 -6.61 11.45
CA MET A 497 -16.27 -6.60 10.58
C MET A 497 -16.45 -7.92 9.82
N TYR A 498 -15.35 -8.50 9.33
CA TYR A 498 -15.35 -9.80 8.68
C TYR A 498 -15.82 -10.90 9.64
N ASP A 499 -15.26 -10.97 10.84
CA ASP A 499 -15.63 -11.96 11.85
C ASP A 499 -17.13 -11.88 12.22
N ILE A 500 -17.66 -10.66 12.35
CA ILE A 500 -19.09 -10.44 12.63
C ILE A 500 -19.95 -10.90 11.46
N GLN A 501 -19.60 -10.56 10.21
CA GLN A 501 -20.39 -10.95 9.05
C GLN A 501 -20.34 -12.45 8.77
N ASP A 502 -19.18 -13.09 8.97
CA ASP A 502 -19.01 -14.53 8.82
C ASP A 502 -19.88 -15.30 9.83
N LEU A 503 -19.89 -14.83 11.09
CA LEU A 503 -20.77 -15.34 12.13
C LEU A 503 -22.25 -15.15 11.77
N LEU A 504 -22.66 -13.96 11.31
CA LEU A 504 -24.04 -13.69 10.90
C LEU A 504 -24.48 -14.55 9.71
N GLN A 505 -23.60 -14.82 8.73
CA GLN A 505 -23.93 -15.71 7.61
C GLN A 505 -24.09 -17.16 8.08
N THR A 506 -23.23 -17.60 9.00
CA THR A 506 -23.32 -18.93 9.61
C THR A 506 -24.63 -19.09 10.39
N ASP A 507 -25.01 -18.08 11.18
CA ASP A 507 -26.27 -18.04 11.91
C ASP A 507 -27.46 -18.04 10.95
N HIS A 508 -27.44 -17.21 9.89
CA HIS A 508 -28.51 -17.16 8.89
C HIS A 508 -28.71 -18.51 8.20
N LYS A 509 -27.62 -19.19 7.84
CA LYS A 509 -27.67 -20.54 7.26
C LYS A 509 -28.32 -21.53 8.23
N THR A 510 -27.92 -21.50 9.49
CA THR A 510 -28.50 -22.35 10.54
C THR A 510 -30.00 -22.08 10.75
N ILE A 511 -30.41 -20.80 10.76
CA ILE A 511 -31.82 -20.40 10.86
C ILE A 511 -32.60 -20.91 9.64
N GLN A 512 -32.02 -20.83 8.44
CA GLN A 512 -32.68 -21.29 7.23
C GLN A 512 -32.85 -22.82 7.21
N GLU A 513 -31.85 -23.57 7.66
CA GLU A 513 -31.94 -25.02 7.85
C GLU A 513 -33.05 -25.39 8.86
N VAL A 514 -33.14 -24.69 9.99
CA VAL A 514 -34.21 -24.87 10.99
C VAL A 514 -35.58 -24.52 10.41
N LYS A 515 -35.69 -23.43 9.63
CA LYS A 515 -36.93 -23.02 8.99
C LYS A 515 -37.42 -24.08 8.01
N GLU A 516 -36.53 -24.62 7.17
CA GLU A 516 -36.86 -25.70 6.23
C GLU A 516 -37.32 -26.97 6.97
N GLU A 517 -36.73 -27.28 8.14
CA GLU A 517 -37.16 -28.39 8.98
C GLU A 517 -38.55 -28.16 9.60
N ILE A 518 -38.86 -26.94 10.04
CA ILE A 518 -40.18 -26.55 10.55
C ILE A 518 -41.23 -26.63 9.44
N GLU A 519 -40.98 -26.04 8.27
CA GLU A 519 -41.93 -26.09 7.13
C GLU A 519 -42.25 -27.54 6.72
N LYS A 520 -41.23 -28.42 6.73
CA LYS A 520 -41.43 -29.85 6.47
C LYS A 520 -42.29 -30.52 7.52
N THR A 521 -42.14 -30.12 8.79
CA THR A 521 -42.91 -30.65 9.92
C THR A 521 -44.36 -30.16 9.89
N ASP A 522 -44.59 -28.88 9.61
CA ASP A 522 -45.91 -28.27 9.49
C ASP A 522 -46.71 -28.88 8.34
N LYS A 523 -46.07 -29.06 7.17
CA LYS A 523 -46.69 -29.75 6.03
C LYS A 523 -47.17 -31.16 6.44
N ARG A 524 -46.34 -31.91 7.16
CA ARG A 524 -46.69 -33.25 7.67
C ARG A 524 -47.88 -33.17 8.64
N HIS A 525 -47.94 -32.17 9.52
CA HIS A 525 -49.06 -31.99 10.43
C HIS A 525 -50.38 -31.68 9.71
N ILE A 526 -50.34 -30.82 8.68
CA ILE A 526 -51.51 -30.52 7.84
C ILE A 526 -52.01 -31.77 7.11
N GLU A 527 -51.09 -32.58 6.56
CA GLU A 527 -51.43 -33.85 5.90
C GLU A 527 -52.12 -34.82 6.88
N ILE A 528 -51.58 -34.98 8.11
CA ILE A 528 -52.17 -35.83 9.14
C ILE A 528 -53.57 -35.33 9.56
N LEU A 529 -53.74 -34.03 9.80
CA LEU A 529 -55.01 -33.45 10.23
C LEU A 529 -56.09 -33.59 9.16
N SER A 530 -55.72 -33.46 7.89
CA SER A 530 -56.63 -33.64 6.75
C SER A 530 -57.15 -35.07 6.67
N ILE A 531 -56.29 -36.08 6.86
CA ILE A 531 -56.69 -37.50 6.89
C ILE A 531 -57.59 -37.79 8.09
N PHE A 532 -57.24 -37.25 9.26
CA PHE A 532 -58.04 -37.42 10.47
C PHE A 532 -59.45 -36.85 10.29
N SER A 533 -59.57 -35.67 9.68
CA SER A 533 -60.86 -35.04 9.39
C SER A 533 -61.69 -35.88 8.40
N ALA A 534 -61.06 -36.42 7.36
CA ALA A 534 -61.71 -37.33 6.41
C ALA A 534 -62.18 -38.63 7.09
N LEU A 535 -61.41 -39.18 8.03
CA LEU A 535 -61.78 -40.35 8.81
C LEU A 535 -63.01 -40.09 9.69
N VAL A 536 -63.03 -38.96 10.41
CA VAL A 536 -64.18 -38.60 11.27
C VAL A 536 -65.45 -38.40 10.43
N LEU A 537 -65.36 -37.72 9.28
CA LEU A 537 -66.48 -37.55 8.35
C LEU A 537 -66.97 -38.89 7.79
N PHE A 538 -66.04 -39.78 7.43
CA PHE A 538 -66.36 -41.13 6.97
C PHE A 538 -67.13 -41.90 8.05
N VAL A 539 -66.59 -42.00 9.27
CA VAL A 539 -67.25 -42.72 10.37
C VAL A 539 -68.64 -42.13 10.69
N SER A 540 -68.77 -40.80 10.73
CA SER A 540 -70.04 -40.12 11.01
C SER A 540 -71.12 -40.43 9.95
N ASN A 541 -70.75 -40.42 8.66
CA ASN A 541 -71.68 -40.75 7.58
C ASN A 541 -72.09 -42.23 7.61
N GLU A 542 -71.15 -43.12 7.94
CA GLU A 542 -71.40 -44.55 7.99
C GLU A 542 -72.35 -44.92 9.18
N VAL A 543 -72.19 -44.31 10.35
CA VAL A 543 -73.14 -44.51 11.47
C VAL A 543 -74.59 -44.18 11.07
N GLN A 544 -74.79 -43.14 10.25
CA GLN A 544 -76.12 -42.77 9.75
C GLN A 544 -76.68 -43.82 8.77
N ILE A 545 -75.85 -44.40 7.90
CA ILE A 545 -76.29 -45.43 6.95
C ILE A 545 -76.62 -46.73 7.68
N PHE A 546 -75.83 -47.12 8.69
CA PHE A 546 -76.07 -48.32 9.48
C PHE A 546 -77.45 -48.33 10.14
N SER A 547 -77.89 -47.18 10.68
CA SER A 547 -79.20 -47.03 11.31
C SER A 547 -80.41 -47.26 10.39
N LYS A 548 -80.21 -47.33 9.07
CA LYS A 548 -81.26 -47.52 8.06
C LYS A 548 -81.38 -48.96 7.55
N LEU A 549 -80.51 -49.87 8.00
CA LEU A 549 -80.49 -51.26 7.54
C LEU A 549 -81.53 -52.10 8.28
N THR A 550 -82.36 -52.83 7.53
CA THR A 550 -83.48 -53.62 8.08
C THR A 550 -83.24 -55.14 8.01
N LYS A 551 -82.23 -55.61 7.27
CA LYS A 551 -81.91 -57.03 7.08
C LYS A 551 -80.53 -57.38 7.65
N LEU A 552 -80.42 -58.55 8.27
CA LEU A 552 -79.18 -59.05 8.88
C LEU A 552 -78.06 -59.27 7.84
N SER A 553 -78.40 -59.75 6.64
CA SER A 553 -77.44 -59.91 5.52
C SER A 553 -76.79 -58.60 5.14
N ASP A 554 -77.60 -57.53 5.08
CA ASP A 554 -77.16 -56.22 4.63
C ASP A 554 -76.31 -55.55 5.71
N ALA A 555 -76.63 -55.78 7.00
CA ALA A 555 -75.81 -55.34 8.13
C ALA A 555 -74.41 -55.98 8.15
N ILE A 556 -74.29 -57.27 7.79
CA ILE A 556 -73.00 -57.98 7.72
C ILE A 556 -72.16 -57.42 6.56
N ILE A 557 -72.74 -57.28 5.37
CA ILE A 557 -72.05 -56.72 4.19
C ILE A 557 -71.58 -55.30 4.46
N TYR A 558 -72.44 -54.52 5.10
CA TYR A 558 -72.15 -53.15 5.47
C TYR A 558 -71.03 -53.06 6.51
N SER A 559 -71.08 -53.88 7.57
CA SER A 559 -70.04 -53.92 8.60
C SER A 559 -68.67 -54.32 8.03
N LEU A 560 -68.64 -55.27 7.08
CA LEU A 560 -67.42 -55.67 6.39
C LEU A 560 -66.87 -54.55 5.50
N SER A 561 -67.76 -53.82 4.82
CA SER A 561 -67.40 -52.68 3.97
C SER A 561 -66.87 -51.50 4.79
N PHE A 562 -67.48 -51.25 5.94
CA PHE A 562 -67.05 -50.25 6.91
C PHE A 562 -65.67 -50.58 7.49
N ALA A 563 -65.45 -51.82 7.92
CA ALA A 563 -64.17 -52.29 8.42
C ALA A 563 -63.06 -52.18 7.36
N TYR A 564 -63.37 -52.49 6.10
CA TYR A 564 -62.45 -52.32 4.98
C TYR A 564 -62.10 -50.83 4.74
N GLY A 565 -63.09 -49.93 4.76
CA GLY A 565 -62.87 -48.49 4.64
C GLY A 565 -61.99 -47.92 5.76
N LEU A 566 -62.26 -48.31 7.01
CA LEU A 566 -61.41 -47.98 8.16
C LEU A 566 -59.98 -48.54 7.99
N GLY A 567 -59.86 -49.77 7.50
CA GLY A 567 -58.58 -50.38 7.18
C GLY A 567 -57.77 -49.57 6.16
N LEU A 568 -58.42 -49.01 5.13
CA LEU A 568 -57.78 -48.12 4.16
C LEU A 568 -57.32 -46.81 4.81
N PHE A 569 -58.10 -46.21 5.70
CA PHE A 569 -57.67 -45.02 6.44
C PHE A 569 -56.46 -45.28 7.32
N VAL A 570 -56.42 -46.41 8.04
CA VAL A 570 -55.26 -46.82 8.84
C VAL A 570 -54.02 -47.02 7.95
N LEU A 571 -54.20 -47.61 6.76
CA LEU A 571 -53.13 -47.75 5.77
C LEU A 571 -52.61 -46.40 5.26
N LEU A 572 -53.51 -45.45 4.97
CA LEU A 572 -53.15 -44.10 4.55
C LEU A 572 -52.39 -43.34 5.65
N ILE A 573 -52.84 -43.44 6.90
CA ILE A 573 -52.14 -42.84 8.06
C ILE A 573 -50.76 -43.48 8.22
N TRP A 574 -50.65 -44.81 8.16
CA TRP A 574 -49.37 -45.52 8.26
C TRP A 574 -48.39 -45.13 7.15
N PHE A 575 -48.89 -44.91 5.94
CA PHE A 575 -48.08 -44.47 4.80
C PHE A 575 -47.54 -43.04 4.97
N ILE A 576 -48.35 -42.14 5.54
CA ILE A 576 -48.03 -40.70 5.67
C ILE A 576 -47.26 -40.38 6.95
N THR A 577 -47.48 -41.11 8.04
CA THR A 577 -46.71 -40.96 9.30
C THR A 577 -45.27 -41.48 9.20
N ARG A 578 -44.88 -42.11 8.09
CA ARG A 578 -43.53 -42.62 7.88
C ARG A 578 -42.55 -41.49 7.53
N SER A 579 -41.45 -41.43 8.26
CA SER A 579 -40.46 -40.33 8.24
C SER A 579 -39.76 -40.07 6.90
N GLU A 580 -39.70 -41.02 5.97
CA GLU A 580 -38.92 -40.88 4.72
C GLU A 580 -39.75 -40.62 3.45
N GLY A 581 -41.08 -40.62 3.50
CA GLY A 581 -41.91 -40.61 2.29
C GLY A 581 -41.65 -41.82 1.38
N VAL A 582 -42.54 -42.07 0.41
CA VAL A 582 -42.42 -43.27 -0.43
C VAL A 582 -41.58 -43.00 -1.67
N ARG A 583 -40.26 -43.14 -1.51
CA ARG A 583 -39.36 -43.31 -2.65
C ARG A 583 -39.63 -44.67 -3.32
N LYS A 584 -40.03 -44.64 -4.61
CA LYS A 584 -40.35 -45.82 -5.46
C LYS A 584 -39.30 -46.95 -5.40
N THR A 585 -38.06 -46.65 -5.01
CA THR A 585 -36.93 -47.59 -4.98
C THR A 585 -36.78 -48.40 -3.68
N ARG A 586 -37.60 -48.14 -2.63
CA ARG A 586 -37.52 -48.85 -1.32
C ARG A 586 -38.87 -49.44 -0.85
N ILE A 587 -39.68 -49.97 -1.76
CA ILE A 587 -40.87 -50.75 -1.38
C ILE A 587 -40.42 -52.15 -0.92
N THR A 588 -40.31 -52.36 0.40
CA THR A 588 -39.97 -53.66 0.98
C THR A 588 -41.07 -54.70 0.74
N ASN A 589 -40.71 -55.99 0.74
CA ASN A 589 -41.65 -57.10 0.46
C ASN A 589 -42.88 -57.12 1.40
N THR A 590 -42.77 -56.58 2.61
CA THR A 590 -43.89 -56.41 3.55
C THR A 590 -44.98 -55.46 3.02
N HIS A 591 -44.61 -54.40 2.29
CA HIS A 591 -45.59 -53.50 1.68
C HIS A 591 -46.36 -54.19 0.56
N LYS A 592 -45.66 -54.97 -0.27
CA LYS A 592 -46.28 -55.76 -1.34
C LYS A 592 -47.27 -56.78 -0.76
N LEU A 593 -46.94 -57.38 0.39
CA LEU A 593 -47.83 -58.30 1.09
C LEU A 593 -49.07 -57.59 1.63
N ILE A 594 -48.93 -56.44 2.31
CA ILE A 594 -50.07 -55.67 2.84
C ILE A 594 -50.98 -55.18 1.70
N PHE A 595 -50.41 -54.63 0.62
CA PHE A 595 -51.17 -54.26 -0.57
C PHE A 595 -51.88 -55.47 -1.20
N GLY A 596 -51.22 -56.63 -1.24
CA GLY A 596 -51.81 -57.88 -1.71
C GLY A 596 -53.01 -58.32 -0.88
N VAL A 597 -52.93 -58.24 0.45
CA VAL A 597 -54.03 -58.59 1.36
C VAL A 597 -55.23 -57.65 1.17
N PHE A 598 -55.00 -56.33 1.08
CA PHE A 598 -56.09 -55.38 0.85
C PHE A 598 -56.70 -55.50 -0.55
N ALA A 599 -55.88 -55.73 -1.59
CA ALA A 599 -56.38 -55.98 -2.95
C ALA A 599 -57.22 -57.27 -3.01
N LEU A 600 -56.80 -58.32 -2.31
CA LEU A 600 -57.54 -59.57 -2.23
C LEU A 600 -58.86 -59.39 -1.45
N GLY A 601 -58.85 -58.60 -0.37
CA GLY A 601 -60.06 -58.17 0.34
C GLY A 601 -61.03 -57.39 -0.54
N PHE A 602 -60.53 -56.47 -1.36
CA PHE A 602 -61.35 -55.71 -2.32
C PHE A 602 -61.96 -56.63 -3.39
N ILE A 603 -61.15 -57.52 -3.98
CA ILE A 603 -61.62 -58.49 -4.97
C ILE A 603 -62.73 -59.36 -4.36
N LEU A 604 -62.52 -59.89 -3.15
CA LEU A 604 -63.51 -60.69 -2.43
C LEU A 604 -64.82 -59.91 -2.22
N GLN A 605 -64.74 -58.67 -1.75
CA GLN A 605 -65.90 -57.80 -1.53
C GLN A 605 -66.67 -57.53 -2.83
N VAL A 606 -65.98 -57.23 -3.93
CA VAL A 606 -66.58 -57.00 -5.26
C VAL A 606 -67.22 -58.27 -5.81
N THR A 607 -66.57 -59.43 -5.68
CA THR A 607 -67.18 -60.72 -6.08
C THR A 607 -68.41 -61.06 -5.24
N PHE A 608 -68.41 -60.76 -3.94
CA PHE A 608 -69.53 -61.01 -3.05
C PHE A 608 -70.74 -60.12 -3.38
N LEU A 609 -70.49 -58.85 -3.75
CA LEU A 609 -71.53 -57.91 -4.21
C LEU A 609 -72.10 -58.27 -5.59
N ARG A 610 -71.28 -58.81 -6.49
CA ARG A 610 -71.68 -59.12 -7.88
C ARG A 610 -72.38 -60.48 -8.04
N TYR A 611 -72.14 -61.41 -7.12
CA TYR A 611 -72.74 -62.76 -7.13
C TYR A 611 -73.49 -63.08 -5.82
N PRO A 612 -74.55 -62.35 -5.46
CA PRO A 612 -75.30 -62.59 -4.21
C PRO A 612 -76.00 -63.96 -4.18
N HIS A 613 -76.17 -64.62 -5.33
CA HIS A 613 -76.81 -65.93 -5.45
C HIS A 613 -75.93 -67.10 -5.02
N LEU A 614 -74.60 -66.96 -4.98
CA LEU A 614 -73.69 -68.02 -4.53
C LEU A 614 -73.76 -68.27 -3.00
N PHE A 615 -74.30 -67.31 -2.25
CA PHE A 615 -74.47 -67.39 -0.79
C PHE A 615 -75.93 -67.29 -0.34
N LYS A 616 -76.87 -67.34 -1.29
CA LYS A 616 -78.30 -67.34 -1.00
C LYS A 616 -78.69 -68.75 -0.57
N SER A 617 -79.14 -68.92 0.68
CA SER A 617 -79.46 -70.26 1.18
C SER A 617 -80.72 -70.80 0.50
N GLU A 618 -80.86 -72.13 0.40
CA GLU A 618 -82.10 -72.79 -0.06
C GLU A 618 -83.35 -72.26 0.67
N ARG A 619 -83.17 -71.76 1.90
CA ARG A 619 -84.20 -71.16 2.75
C ARG A 619 -84.68 -69.81 2.19
N ASP A 620 -83.80 -69.00 1.64
CA ASP A 620 -84.12 -67.67 1.09
C ASP A 620 -84.86 -67.78 -0.26
N ASN A 621 -84.51 -68.76 -1.09
CA ASN A 621 -85.28 -69.08 -2.30
C ASN A 621 -86.69 -69.61 -1.97
N LYS A 622 -86.85 -70.32 -0.84
CA LYS A 622 -88.15 -70.77 -0.35
C LYS A 622 -89.00 -69.60 0.16
N ILE A 623 -88.38 -68.65 0.86
CA ILE A 623 -89.04 -67.44 1.37
C ILE A 623 -89.49 -66.54 0.21
N ASP A 624 -88.65 -66.30 -0.80
CA ASP A 624 -89.02 -65.50 -1.98
C ASP A 624 -90.15 -66.16 -2.80
N ASN A 625 -90.15 -67.49 -2.90
CA ASN A 625 -91.21 -68.24 -3.59
C ASN A 625 -92.51 -68.26 -2.75
N LEU A 626 -92.40 -68.32 -1.41
CA LEU A 626 -93.55 -68.17 -0.51
C LEU A 626 -94.11 -66.75 -0.53
N SER A 627 -93.29 -65.70 -0.55
CA SER A 627 -93.75 -64.32 -0.67
C SER A 627 -94.39 -64.06 -2.03
N PHE A 628 -93.83 -64.62 -3.10
CA PHE A 628 -94.45 -64.57 -4.43
C PHE A 628 -95.79 -65.30 -4.46
N LYS A 629 -95.91 -66.49 -3.86
CA LYS A 629 -97.18 -67.21 -3.73
C LYS A 629 -98.20 -66.49 -2.85
N ILE A 630 -97.76 -65.85 -1.76
CA ILE A 630 -98.62 -65.04 -0.89
C ILE A 630 -99.12 -63.79 -1.62
N ASP A 631 -98.28 -63.10 -2.39
CA ASP A 631 -98.69 -61.94 -3.19
C ASP A 631 -99.62 -62.33 -4.35
N SER A 632 -99.39 -63.48 -4.98
CA SER A 632 -100.31 -64.04 -5.99
C SER A 632 -101.67 -64.41 -5.38
N ALA A 633 -101.67 -65.06 -4.20
CA ALA A 633 -102.89 -65.38 -3.45
C ALA A 633 -103.63 -64.14 -2.94
N LYS A 634 -102.92 -63.08 -2.53
CA LYS A 634 -103.54 -61.78 -2.18
C LYS A 634 -104.15 -61.10 -3.39
N LYS A 635 -103.52 -61.21 -4.57
CA LYS A 635 -104.09 -60.72 -5.84
C LYS A 635 -105.36 -61.49 -6.22
N GLU A 636 -105.37 -62.82 -6.12
CA GLU A 636 -106.56 -63.64 -6.35
C GLU A 636 -107.68 -63.30 -5.34
N LEU A 637 -107.36 -63.16 -4.05
CA LEU A 637 -108.33 -62.77 -3.02
C LEU A 637 -108.91 -61.37 -3.30
N SER A 638 -108.09 -60.43 -3.78
CA SER A 638 -108.55 -59.09 -4.16
C SER A 638 -109.47 -59.11 -5.40
N LEU A 639 -109.23 -60.03 -6.34
CA LEU A 639 -110.04 -60.24 -7.53
C LEU A 639 -111.39 -60.90 -7.18
N ASP A 640 -111.38 -61.93 -6.32
CA ASP A 640 -112.59 -62.59 -5.82
C ASP A 640 -113.45 -61.66 -4.97
N THR A 641 -112.83 -60.80 -4.16
CA THR A 641 -113.55 -59.77 -3.39
C THR A 641 -114.17 -58.72 -4.31
N ALA A 642 -113.54 -58.42 -5.45
CA ALA A 642 -114.09 -57.53 -6.47
C ALA A 642 -115.24 -58.18 -7.26
N ILE A 643 -115.13 -59.47 -7.61
CA ILE A 643 -116.19 -60.25 -8.27
C ILE A 643 -117.41 -60.41 -7.36
N GLN A 644 -117.22 -60.72 -6.07
CA GLN A 644 -118.34 -60.78 -5.11
C GLN A 644 -119.06 -59.43 -4.96
N LYS A 645 -118.33 -58.30 -5.00
CA LYS A 645 -118.96 -56.97 -4.99
C LYS A 645 -119.78 -56.70 -6.26
N LEU A 646 -119.37 -57.20 -7.43
CA LEU A 646 -120.11 -57.08 -8.69
C LEU A 646 -121.39 -57.94 -8.67
N VAL A 647 -121.31 -59.20 -8.23
CA VAL A 647 -122.47 -60.12 -8.12
C VAL A 647 -123.51 -59.59 -7.14
N LYS A 648 -123.08 -58.99 -6.01
CA LYS A 648 -123.97 -58.36 -5.03
C LYS A 648 -124.65 -57.09 -5.58
N LYS A 649 -124.00 -56.37 -6.50
CA LYS A 649 -124.53 -55.17 -7.15
C LYS A 649 -125.61 -55.50 -8.20
N ASP A 650 -125.45 -56.61 -8.93
CA ASP A 650 -126.45 -57.09 -9.90
C ASP A 650 -127.67 -57.75 -9.24
N THR A 651 -127.50 -58.44 -8.10
CA THR A 651 -128.63 -58.97 -7.31
C THR A 651 -129.44 -57.86 -6.59
N LEU A 652 -128.82 -56.71 -6.29
CA LEU A 652 -129.53 -55.53 -5.78
C LEU A 652 -130.27 -54.76 -6.89
N ARG A 653 -129.76 -54.75 -8.14
CA ARG A 653 -130.46 -54.14 -9.28
C ARG A 653 -131.68 -54.93 -9.76
N THR A 654 -131.65 -56.26 -9.68
CA THR A 654 -132.79 -57.13 -10.07
C THR A 654 -133.91 -57.16 -9.02
N LYS A 655 -133.64 -56.88 -7.74
CA LYS A 655 -134.68 -56.78 -6.69
C LYS A 655 -135.42 -55.43 -6.68
N VAL A 656 -134.92 -54.39 -7.33
CA VAL A 656 -135.60 -53.07 -7.41
C VAL A 656 -136.56 -52.99 -8.60
N ALA A 657 -136.42 -53.84 -9.62
CA ALA A 657 -137.29 -53.88 -10.80
C ALA A 657 -138.60 -54.70 -10.63
N GLN A 658 -138.85 -55.29 -9.45
CA GLN A 658 -140.09 -56.04 -9.15
C GLN A 658 -140.91 -55.43 -7.99
N LYS A 659 -140.65 -54.16 -7.62
CA LYS A 659 -141.50 -53.43 -6.65
C LYS A 659 -141.51 -51.92 -6.88
N LYS A 660 -141.84 -51.48 -8.09
CA LYS A 660 -142.70 -50.31 -8.39
C LYS A 660 -142.97 -50.21 -9.89
#